data_AF-A0A2H0PCB7-F1
#
_entry.id   AF-A0A2H0PCB7-F1
#
_cell.length_a   1.000
_cell.length_b   1.000
_cell.length_c   1.000
_cell.angle_alpha   90.00
_cell.angle_beta   90.00
_cell.angle_gamma   90.00
#
_symmetry.space_group_name_H-M   'P 1'
#
loop_
_entity.id
_entity.type
_entity.pdbx_description
1 polymer ?
#
loop_
_entity_poly.entity_id
_entity_poly.type
_entity_poly.pdbx_seq_one_letter_code
_entity_poly.pdbx_strand_id
1 'polypeptide(L)'
;NMKTLRASLAFILIFQPLAQAQSISARAGSAPLTPALAVPSFNAGLSLGSPSLAVQNPLSSLTPILSAPSPAPSLSVIIPAAALARPVAVTPVKTMEPIKPALALPSLQSAASTPDQPELSGEAFDGNAAKRPAAEAVPVPASPSEAAAPSLSLPVKSFTLSNGLKVVVHTDRTSPVVAVSVTYKVGSQNETKGLSGFAHLFEHLMAQGTKSLKPREISHLIESNGGVRNAYTMRSNTTYHSVVPKSALKTVLWAEAERMSTLNVDERALALEKQVVLEEMRLRYINSAYAKARDAGMAETAFGKWENRHTTIGEAEDVRNARLEDVRAFYLAHYAPNNAVLALAGDIDEAEARELAERFFGPLAPREIAPAPVLTEPRMTGETRRVVSDKFAKVPMLMTAWNAPARGTKDYWALTLLGEILGAGEDSPLYRALVKDARVALSVNTNFPWWTGPFNPGGPDLFGLMASLKPGTGADAVLRLTDEVLVRLAAEGPSEAQLAAAKTTIELSWTKDLEKLISRAKSLGSYAAMVGDPENLSRDFAAMMSLTAADIKAALNEWIVGKGRAVVEARPTPELALAPEVATPKVPDQKPRPEGDPRPEIDAQSAVPAAKLERFTLSNGLKVVFVKDSRLPILEARLSIPAGRISERAGEDGLSSAVSELLLQGAEGKDARALSAAFAGLGWQLDVSRELESLNISATGLSRNAASFFKELALVLSKPTFPEEEVSLWRENKVTEMKIQRSKPDFMASERMKAELFGAHPYGRPGLTDEQISAITRKKTAEFARRVLAAEGATLVLAGDADPAALKAALETAFAGWTGSAAAADVPALPGSGKARLALVNRPGSKQANLTITQMMPLRPTDPDYLAFLVMNQILGGSATSRLFVNLRVDKGYTYGSYSR
;
A
#
# COMPACT_ATOMS: atom_id res chain seq x y z
N ASN A 1 14.01 3.69 -37.89
CA ASN A 1 13.02 4.68 -38.39
C ASN A 1 13.22 6.01 -37.65
N MET A 2 14.29 6.78 -37.97
CA MET A 2 14.70 7.99 -37.21
C MET A 2 14.14 9.31 -37.80
N LYS A 3 13.53 9.28 -38.98
CA LYS A 3 12.92 10.47 -39.60
C LYS A 3 11.54 10.82 -38.99
N THR A 4 10.82 9.84 -38.46
CA THR A 4 9.49 10.03 -37.85
C THR A 4 9.53 10.60 -36.42
N LEU A 5 10.65 10.43 -35.71
CA LEU A 5 10.82 10.93 -34.34
C LEU A 5 11.13 12.45 -34.30
N ARG A 6 11.78 12.99 -35.34
CA ARG A 6 12.07 14.44 -35.45
C ARG A 6 10.84 15.29 -35.80
N ALA A 7 9.86 14.72 -36.50
CA ALA A 7 8.65 15.46 -36.89
C ALA A 7 7.63 15.63 -35.73
N SER A 8 7.62 14.72 -34.76
CA SER A 8 6.66 14.75 -33.65
C SER A 8 7.10 15.62 -32.46
N LEU A 9 8.40 15.90 -32.30
CA LEU A 9 8.91 16.77 -31.24
C LEU A 9 8.78 18.28 -31.52
N ALA A 10 8.47 18.68 -32.76
CA ALA A 10 8.39 20.08 -33.15
C ALA A 10 7.04 20.77 -32.80
N PHE A 11 6.03 20.02 -32.32
CA PHE A 11 4.68 20.55 -32.10
C PHE A 11 4.28 20.78 -30.63
N ILE A 12 5.22 20.68 -29.67
CA ILE A 12 4.94 20.81 -28.22
C ILE A 12 5.62 22.02 -27.55
N LEU A 13 6.34 22.90 -28.27
CA LEU A 13 7.00 24.04 -27.65
C LEU A 13 6.72 25.36 -28.39
N ILE A 14 5.63 26.03 -28.04
CA ILE A 14 5.50 27.49 -28.19
C ILE A 14 4.79 28.07 -26.95
N PHE A 15 5.59 28.53 -26.00
CA PHE A 15 5.28 29.70 -25.15
C PHE A 15 6.61 30.40 -24.86
N GLN A 16 6.78 31.58 -25.44
CA GLN A 16 7.78 32.59 -25.06
C GLN A 16 6.99 33.87 -24.78
N PRO A 17 7.17 34.55 -23.64
CA PRO A 17 6.63 35.89 -23.48
C PRO A 17 7.56 36.89 -24.16
N LEU A 18 7.00 37.69 -25.05
CA LEU A 18 7.59 38.95 -25.50
C LEU A 18 7.36 40.00 -24.41
N ALA A 19 8.44 40.46 -23.78
CA ALA A 19 8.44 41.70 -23.02
C ALA A 19 9.71 42.48 -23.35
N GLN A 20 9.56 43.50 -24.19
CA GLN A 20 10.50 44.61 -24.30
C GLN A 20 10.25 45.56 -23.12
N ALA A 21 11.29 45.86 -22.33
CA ALA A 21 11.36 47.09 -21.57
C ALA A 21 12.83 47.48 -21.42
N GLN A 22 13.13 48.71 -21.86
CA GLN A 22 14.45 49.34 -21.84
C GLN A 22 14.89 49.66 -20.41
N SER A 23 16.21 49.63 -20.21
CA SER A 23 16.92 50.01 -19.00
C SER A 23 16.89 51.51 -18.74
N ILE A 24 16.64 51.94 -17.49
CA ILE A 24 17.28 53.12 -16.88
C ILE A 24 17.65 52.79 -15.42
N SER A 25 18.90 53.12 -15.08
CA SER A 25 19.55 52.96 -13.77
C SER A 25 19.29 54.17 -12.85
N ALA A 26 19.12 53.95 -11.53
CA ALA A 26 20.01 54.50 -10.48
C ALA A 26 19.36 54.66 -9.07
N ARG A 27 20.12 54.19 -8.07
CA ARG A 27 20.40 54.73 -6.70
C ARG A 27 19.33 54.77 -5.58
N ALA A 28 19.64 53.96 -4.54
CA ALA A 28 19.91 54.29 -3.13
C ALA A 28 18.81 54.86 -2.20
N GLY A 29 18.70 54.28 -0.99
CA GLY A 29 18.26 55.01 0.21
C GLY A 29 17.45 54.23 1.28
N SER A 30 18.16 53.65 2.26
CA SER A 30 17.86 53.59 3.71
C SER A 30 16.42 53.54 4.26
N ALA A 31 16.06 52.38 4.85
CA ALA A 31 15.59 52.09 6.23
C ALA A 31 14.44 52.91 6.91
N PRO A 32 13.91 52.48 8.08
CA PRO A 32 12.78 51.58 8.28
C PRO A 32 11.63 52.25 9.08
N LEU A 33 10.49 51.56 9.32
CA LEU A 33 9.69 51.69 10.56
C LEU A 33 8.53 50.68 10.65
N THR A 34 8.41 50.10 11.84
CA THR A 34 7.41 49.15 12.37
C THR A 34 6.10 49.84 12.84
N PRO A 35 5.05 49.08 13.25
CA PRO A 35 3.64 49.32 12.90
C PRO A 35 2.77 49.89 14.03
N ALA A 36 1.52 50.27 13.72
CA ALA A 36 0.48 50.48 14.72
C ALA A 36 -0.96 50.28 14.18
N LEU A 37 -1.77 49.61 15.02
CA LEU A 37 -3.24 49.71 15.25
C LEU A 37 -4.20 49.17 14.16
N ALA A 38 -5.00 48.12 14.39
CA ALA A 38 -6.17 47.97 15.30
C ALA A 38 -7.47 48.67 14.82
N VAL A 39 -8.35 47.88 14.17
CA VAL A 39 -9.83 47.66 14.35
C VAL A 39 -10.65 48.85 14.93
N PRO A 40 -11.81 49.28 14.34
CA PRO A 40 -13.08 48.57 14.58
C PRO A 40 -14.26 48.63 13.57
N SER A 41 -15.05 47.53 13.60
CA SER A 41 -16.51 47.30 13.39
C SER A 41 -17.45 48.36 12.79
N PHE A 42 -18.46 47.93 12.01
CA PHE A 42 -19.91 48.07 12.33
C PHE A 42 -20.86 47.32 11.33
N ASN A 43 -22.11 47.20 11.79
CA ASN A 43 -23.24 46.34 11.42
C ASN A 43 -24.12 46.77 10.21
N ALA A 44 -24.87 45.78 9.69
CA ALA A 44 -26.28 45.78 9.22
C ALA A 44 -26.76 46.54 7.96
N GLY A 45 -27.55 45.83 7.13
CA GLY A 45 -28.87 46.33 6.67
C GLY A 45 -29.16 46.41 5.16
N LEU A 46 -30.08 45.55 4.70
CA LEU A 46 -31.17 45.78 3.71
C LEU A 46 -30.88 45.95 2.19
N SER A 47 -31.39 44.96 1.43
CA SER A 47 -32.50 45.05 0.46
C SER A 47 -32.33 45.73 -0.93
N LEU A 48 -32.73 44.93 -1.95
CA LEU A 48 -33.31 45.24 -3.27
C LEU A 48 -32.43 45.81 -4.41
N GLY A 49 -32.51 45.15 -5.57
CA GLY A 49 -32.37 45.80 -6.88
C GLY A 49 -31.60 45.01 -7.94
N SER A 50 -32.31 44.17 -8.72
CA SER A 50 -31.90 43.92 -10.11
C SER A 50 -32.10 45.20 -10.92
N PRO A 51 -31.25 45.48 -11.92
CA PRO A 51 -31.73 45.28 -13.29
C PRO A 51 -30.68 44.76 -14.30
N SER A 52 -31.23 44.14 -15.35
CA SER A 52 -30.59 43.70 -16.59
C SER A 52 -29.99 44.84 -17.42
N LEU A 53 -28.95 44.51 -18.22
CA LEU A 53 -28.56 45.04 -19.56
C LEU A 53 -27.21 44.38 -19.92
N ALA A 54 -27.14 43.35 -20.77
CA ALA A 54 -27.13 43.34 -22.24
C ALA A 54 -25.83 43.89 -22.88
N VAL A 55 -25.41 43.22 -23.99
CA VAL A 55 -24.47 43.69 -25.05
C VAL A 55 -22.98 43.42 -24.72
N GLN A 56 -22.08 42.84 -25.54
CA GLN A 56 -22.04 42.43 -26.95
C GLN A 56 -20.89 41.41 -27.15
N ASN A 57 -21.13 40.44 -28.03
CA ASN A 57 -20.12 39.60 -28.67
C ASN A 57 -19.81 40.20 -30.05
N PRO A 58 -18.55 40.20 -30.52
CA PRO A 58 -18.35 40.21 -31.96
C PRO A 58 -17.36 39.14 -32.46
N LEU A 59 -17.76 38.61 -33.63
CA LEU A 59 -16.95 38.14 -34.76
C LEU A 59 -16.59 36.65 -34.85
N SER A 60 -17.54 35.95 -35.47
CA SER A 60 -17.33 34.89 -36.46
C SER A 60 -16.86 35.44 -37.82
N SER A 61 -15.87 34.79 -38.45
CA SER A 61 -15.87 34.33 -39.86
C SER A 61 -14.45 34.02 -40.36
N LEU A 62 -14.26 32.83 -40.95
CA LEU A 62 -13.70 32.60 -42.29
C LEU A 62 -13.45 31.10 -42.54
N THR A 63 -14.00 30.60 -43.64
CA THR A 63 -13.85 29.27 -44.26
C THR A 63 -12.51 29.11 -45.00
N PRO A 64 -12.09 27.87 -45.34
CA PRO A 64 -10.72 27.55 -45.75
C PRO A 64 -10.49 27.62 -47.27
N ILE A 65 -9.28 27.99 -47.69
CA ILE A 65 -8.76 27.80 -49.05
C ILE A 65 -7.47 26.97 -48.99
N LEU A 66 -7.46 25.86 -49.74
CA LEU A 66 -6.31 25.04 -50.05
C LEU A 66 -5.32 25.79 -50.97
N SER A 67 -4.02 25.68 -50.71
CA SER A 67 -2.97 25.74 -51.74
C SER A 67 -1.68 25.08 -51.25
N ALA A 68 -1.13 24.17 -52.07
CA ALA A 68 0.20 23.58 -51.93
C ALA A 68 1.31 24.58 -52.31
N PRO A 69 2.57 24.34 -51.92
CA PRO A 69 3.60 24.29 -52.97
C PRO A 69 4.75 23.27 -52.77
N SER A 70 5.44 23.08 -53.92
CA SER A 70 6.52 22.18 -54.34
C SER A 70 7.96 22.51 -53.81
N PRO A 71 9.02 21.74 -54.17
CA PRO A 71 10.16 21.44 -53.28
C PRO A 71 11.54 22.07 -53.62
N ALA A 72 12.53 21.74 -52.76
CA ALA A 72 14.01 21.73 -52.90
C ALA A 72 14.78 23.02 -52.50
N PRO A 73 16.05 22.97 -52.01
CA PRO A 73 17.10 21.99 -52.34
C PRO A 73 17.92 21.38 -51.18
N SER A 74 18.64 20.32 -51.59
CA SER A 74 19.65 19.52 -50.90
C SER A 74 20.97 20.26 -50.65
N LEU A 75 21.59 20.00 -49.50
CA LEU A 75 23.00 20.28 -49.23
C LEU A 75 23.65 19.03 -48.62
N SER A 76 24.63 18.50 -49.35
CA SER A 76 25.46 17.36 -48.99
C SER A 76 26.68 17.84 -48.18
N VAL A 77 27.03 17.15 -47.10
CA VAL A 77 28.41 17.14 -46.58
C VAL A 77 28.81 15.71 -46.21
N ILE A 78 29.95 15.32 -46.77
CA ILE A 78 30.68 14.06 -46.75
C ILE A 78 31.69 14.09 -45.60
N ILE A 79 31.91 13.00 -44.83
CA ILE A 79 33.24 12.47 -44.39
C ILE A 79 33.08 10.95 -44.00
N PRO A 80 34.13 10.09 -43.95
CA PRO A 80 34.39 9.02 -44.92
C PRO A 80 34.35 7.59 -44.32
N ALA A 81 34.49 6.58 -45.18
CA ALA A 81 34.64 5.16 -44.81
C ALA A 81 35.95 4.57 -45.35
N ALA A 82 36.68 3.85 -44.49
CA ALA A 82 37.62 2.72 -44.72
C ALA A 82 38.58 2.67 -43.50
N ALA A 83 38.97 1.53 -42.90
CA ALA A 83 39.37 0.27 -43.52
C ALA A 83 39.19 -0.97 -42.60
N LEU A 84 38.52 -1.99 -43.17
CA LEU A 84 38.91 -3.40 -43.40
C LEU A 84 39.57 -4.32 -42.33
N ALA A 85 39.01 -5.55 -42.33
CA ALA A 85 39.61 -6.90 -42.21
C ALA A 85 40.02 -7.39 -40.79
N ARG A 86 39.79 -8.64 -40.34
CA ARG A 86 39.40 -9.95 -40.94
C ARG A 86 38.99 -10.90 -39.79
N PRO A 87 38.30 -12.03 -40.05
CA PRO A 87 37.90 -13.00 -39.03
C PRO A 87 39.00 -14.05 -38.78
N VAL A 88 39.15 -14.53 -37.54
CA VAL A 88 39.99 -15.69 -37.22
C VAL A 88 39.25 -16.68 -36.32
N ALA A 89 39.47 -17.94 -36.68
CA ALA A 89 38.91 -19.21 -36.24
C ALA A 89 38.84 -19.45 -34.72
N VAL A 90 37.77 -20.14 -34.33
CA VAL A 90 37.62 -20.82 -33.04
C VAL A 90 38.32 -22.18 -33.12
N THR A 91 39.26 -22.41 -32.21
CA THR A 91 39.87 -23.73 -31.93
C THR A 91 39.18 -24.36 -30.72
N PRO A 92 38.94 -25.69 -30.70
CA PRO A 92 38.27 -26.36 -29.58
C PRO A 92 39.26 -26.67 -28.47
N VAL A 93 38.88 -26.39 -27.22
CA VAL A 93 39.64 -26.84 -26.04
C VAL A 93 39.07 -28.14 -25.52
N LYS A 94 40.00 -29.07 -25.29
CA LYS A 94 39.87 -30.46 -24.86
C LYS A 94 38.99 -30.67 -23.63
N THR A 95 38.22 -31.75 -23.71
CA THR A 95 37.67 -32.53 -22.61
C THR A 95 38.77 -32.98 -21.64
N MET A 96 38.55 -32.75 -20.34
CA MET A 96 39.23 -33.47 -19.27
C MET A 96 38.20 -34.31 -18.50
N GLU A 97 38.62 -35.53 -18.17
CA GLU A 97 37.85 -36.64 -17.58
C GLU A 97 37.31 -36.37 -16.17
N PRO A 98 36.28 -37.13 -15.74
CA PRO A 98 35.68 -36.99 -14.41
C PRO A 98 36.57 -37.56 -13.30
N ILE A 99 36.80 -36.74 -12.27
CA ILE A 99 37.37 -37.19 -10.99
C ILE A 99 36.28 -37.93 -10.22
N LYS A 100 36.53 -39.21 -9.91
CA LYS A 100 35.71 -40.07 -9.02
C LYS A 100 35.69 -39.52 -7.59
N PRO A 101 34.55 -39.55 -6.88
CA PRO A 101 34.51 -39.40 -5.43
C PRO A 101 34.83 -40.75 -4.77
N ALA A 102 35.68 -40.76 -3.74
CA ALA A 102 35.93 -41.93 -2.90
C ALA A 102 35.90 -41.56 -1.42
N LEU A 103 35.32 -42.49 -0.65
CA LEU A 103 35.27 -42.66 0.81
C LEU A 103 34.20 -41.84 1.54
N ALA A 104 33.02 -42.39 1.86
CA ALA A 104 32.64 -43.51 2.75
C ALA A 104 32.32 -43.02 4.18
N LEU A 105 31.02 -42.96 4.48
CA LEU A 105 30.48 -42.87 5.84
C LEU A 105 30.02 -44.27 6.26
N PRO A 106 30.39 -44.79 7.43
CA PRO A 106 29.87 -46.07 7.89
C PRO A 106 28.48 -45.90 8.52
N SER A 107 27.59 -46.78 8.09
CA SER A 107 26.36 -47.17 8.77
C SER A 107 26.67 -47.83 10.12
N LEU A 108 25.97 -47.45 11.18
CA LEU A 108 25.83 -48.31 12.37
C LEU A 108 24.38 -48.36 12.83
N GLN A 109 23.91 -49.61 12.90
CA GLN A 109 22.64 -50.09 13.41
C GLN A 109 22.53 -49.93 14.93
N SER A 110 21.28 -49.99 15.36
CA SER A 110 20.78 -50.13 16.72
C SER A 110 21.52 -51.14 17.60
N ALA A 111 21.75 -50.77 18.86
CA ALA A 111 21.76 -51.70 19.98
C ALA A 111 21.20 -51.01 21.23
N ALA A 112 20.30 -51.72 21.92
CA ALA A 112 19.64 -51.32 23.14
C ALA A 112 20.57 -51.41 24.36
N SER A 113 20.34 -50.56 25.36
CA SER A 113 20.46 -50.91 26.80
C SER A 113 19.99 -49.75 27.68
N THR A 114 18.99 -50.03 28.52
CA THR A 114 18.67 -49.37 29.80
C THR A 114 19.81 -49.62 30.82
N PRO A 115 20.00 -48.78 31.86
CA PRO A 115 19.18 -48.91 33.09
C PRO A 115 18.92 -47.64 33.93
N ASP A 116 17.90 -47.81 34.77
CA ASP A 116 17.70 -47.31 36.15
C ASP A 116 17.43 -45.83 36.47
N GLN A 117 16.19 -45.62 36.89
CA GLN A 117 15.79 -44.68 37.92
C GLN A 117 16.23 -45.16 39.31
N PRO A 118 16.22 -44.25 40.29
CA PRO A 118 15.40 -44.54 41.47
C PRO A 118 14.48 -43.38 41.86
N GLU A 119 13.26 -43.79 42.25
CA GLU A 119 12.37 -43.04 43.13
C GLU A 119 13.03 -42.74 44.47
N LEU A 120 12.55 -41.72 45.20
CA LEU A 120 12.17 -41.87 46.61
C LEU A 120 11.36 -40.67 47.13
N SER A 121 10.24 -41.03 47.72
CA SER A 121 9.32 -40.32 48.61
C SER A 121 9.96 -39.77 49.89
N GLY A 122 9.26 -38.85 50.57
CA GLY A 122 9.13 -38.95 52.03
C GLY A 122 9.40 -37.68 52.84
N GLU A 123 8.30 -37.12 53.34
CA GLU A 123 8.03 -36.18 54.43
C GLU A 123 9.12 -35.74 55.46
N ALA A 124 8.96 -34.45 55.82
CA ALA A 124 9.00 -33.81 57.15
C ALA A 124 10.26 -33.90 58.03
N PHE A 125 10.83 -32.73 58.37
CA PHE A 125 11.22 -32.41 59.76
C PHE A 125 11.41 -30.89 60.01
N ASP A 126 11.03 -30.49 61.22
CA ASP A 126 10.94 -29.15 61.79
C ASP A 126 12.28 -28.42 62.03
N GLY A 127 12.20 -27.09 62.09
CA GLY A 127 12.65 -26.37 63.29
C GLY A 127 14.06 -25.75 63.34
N ASN A 128 14.06 -24.42 63.21
CA ASN A 128 14.75 -23.44 64.09
C ASN A 128 16.03 -22.70 63.59
N ALA A 129 15.77 -21.46 63.14
CA ALA A 129 16.37 -20.17 63.51
C ALA A 129 17.90 -19.96 63.58
N ALA A 130 18.39 -19.11 62.66
CA ALA A 130 19.37 -18.07 62.97
C ALA A 130 19.09 -16.80 62.13
N LYS A 131 18.89 -15.67 62.83
CA LYS A 131 18.55 -14.33 62.32
C LYS A 131 19.57 -13.79 61.31
N ARG A 132 19.10 -13.29 60.17
CA ARG A 132 19.78 -12.29 59.32
C ARG A 132 18.95 -10.99 59.27
N PRO A 133 19.57 -9.80 59.12
CA PRO A 133 18.89 -8.52 59.24
C PRO A 133 17.95 -8.28 58.06
N ALA A 134 16.82 -7.62 58.34
CA ALA A 134 15.81 -7.24 57.37
C ALA A 134 16.41 -6.32 56.29
N ALA A 135 16.40 -6.78 55.05
CA ALA A 135 16.47 -5.90 53.89
C ALA A 135 15.08 -5.26 53.72
N GLU A 136 15.04 -3.93 53.65
CA GLU A 136 13.85 -3.17 53.28
C GLU A 136 13.21 -3.76 52.02
N ALA A 137 11.96 -4.17 52.14
CA ALA A 137 11.17 -4.63 51.03
C ALA A 137 10.95 -3.45 50.07
N VAL A 138 11.59 -3.51 48.91
CA VAL A 138 11.22 -2.69 47.76
C VAL A 138 9.74 -2.95 47.50
N PRO A 139 8.87 -1.92 47.45
CA PRO A 139 7.45 -2.13 47.21
C PRO A 139 7.29 -2.83 45.87
N VAL A 140 6.74 -4.05 45.92
CA VAL A 140 6.31 -4.79 44.73
C VAL A 140 5.31 -3.88 44.01
N PRO A 141 5.53 -3.50 42.75
CA PRO A 141 4.55 -2.71 42.01
C PRO A 141 3.24 -3.47 42.02
N ALA A 142 2.15 -2.76 42.36
CA ALA A 142 0.80 -3.30 42.36
C ALA A 142 0.56 -4.10 41.07
N SER A 143 0.02 -5.31 41.22
CA SER A 143 -0.46 -6.12 40.11
C SER A 143 -1.24 -5.22 39.15
N PRO A 144 -0.98 -5.27 37.84
CA PRO A 144 -1.71 -4.44 36.90
C PRO A 144 -3.20 -4.68 37.11
N SER A 145 -3.94 -3.60 37.35
CA SER A 145 -5.40 -3.59 37.29
C SER A 145 -5.81 -4.48 36.13
N GLU A 146 -6.66 -5.48 36.40
CA GLU A 146 -7.19 -6.40 35.41
C GLU A 146 -7.75 -5.56 34.25
N ALA A 147 -6.92 -5.40 33.20
CA ALA A 147 -7.26 -4.52 32.10
C ALA A 147 -8.45 -5.17 31.41
N ALA A 148 -9.53 -4.41 31.24
CA ALA A 148 -10.71 -4.90 30.53
C ALA A 148 -10.27 -5.55 29.21
N ALA A 149 -10.79 -6.76 28.94
CA ALA A 149 -10.46 -7.48 27.73
C ALA A 149 -10.67 -6.57 26.50
N PRO A 150 -9.75 -6.58 25.52
CA PRO A 150 -9.86 -5.71 24.38
C PRO A 150 -11.19 -5.96 23.67
N SER A 151 -11.95 -4.89 23.41
CA SER A 151 -13.23 -4.94 22.73
C SER A 151 -13.21 -4.01 21.53
N LEU A 152 -13.66 -4.52 20.38
CA LEU A 152 -13.81 -3.74 19.16
C LEU A 152 -15.28 -3.71 18.77
N SER A 153 -15.92 -2.54 18.84
CA SER A 153 -17.33 -2.40 18.48
C SER A 153 -17.60 -1.11 17.72
N LEU A 154 -18.42 -1.20 16.69
CA LEU A 154 -19.00 -0.04 16.01
C LEU A 154 -20.52 -0.05 16.22
N PRO A 155 -21.12 1.02 16.75
CA PRO A 155 -22.56 1.16 16.75
C PRO A 155 -23.07 1.08 15.32
N VAL A 156 -23.94 0.12 15.06
CA VAL A 156 -24.48 -0.14 13.73
C VAL A 156 -26.00 -0.20 13.79
N LYS A 157 -26.65 0.42 12.82
CA LYS A 157 -28.07 0.25 12.53
C LYS A 157 -28.22 -0.44 11.19
N SER A 158 -29.24 -1.26 11.03
CA SER A 158 -29.52 -1.89 9.74
C SER A 158 -31.01 -2.05 9.52
N PHE A 159 -31.41 -1.98 8.25
CA PHE A 159 -32.76 -2.22 7.80
C PHE A 159 -32.75 -2.79 6.38
N THR A 160 -33.87 -3.34 5.94
CA THR A 160 -34.02 -3.90 4.60
C THR A 160 -35.20 -3.24 3.92
N LEU A 161 -34.99 -2.75 2.69
CA LEU A 161 -36.05 -2.21 1.86
C LEU A 161 -36.97 -3.34 1.36
N SER A 162 -38.18 -3.00 0.91
CA SER A 162 -39.15 -3.97 0.39
C SER A 162 -38.63 -4.75 -0.83
N ASN A 163 -37.67 -4.21 -1.58
CA ASN A 163 -37.02 -4.87 -2.71
C ASN A 163 -35.80 -5.75 -2.32
N GLY A 164 -35.55 -5.94 -1.03
CA GLY A 164 -34.49 -6.80 -0.52
C GLY A 164 -33.12 -6.14 -0.35
N LEU A 165 -32.94 -4.86 -0.72
CA LEU A 165 -31.69 -4.15 -0.44
C LEU A 165 -31.50 -3.99 1.07
N LYS A 166 -30.43 -4.57 1.62
CA LYS A 166 -30.02 -4.34 3.00
C LYS A 166 -29.19 -3.06 3.09
N VAL A 167 -29.53 -2.20 4.04
CA VAL A 167 -28.84 -0.95 4.33
C VAL A 167 -28.21 -1.04 5.71
N VAL A 168 -26.95 -0.62 5.82
CA VAL A 168 -26.16 -0.61 7.05
C VAL A 168 -25.67 0.80 7.30
N VAL A 169 -25.85 1.32 8.52
CA VAL A 169 -25.55 2.72 8.86
C VAL A 169 -24.68 2.77 10.10
N HIS A 170 -23.59 3.53 10.02
CA HIS A 170 -22.73 3.89 11.14
C HIS A 170 -22.54 5.41 11.19
N THR A 171 -23.05 6.06 12.24
CA THR A 171 -22.98 7.53 12.36
C THR A 171 -21.66 7.98 12.98
N ASP A 172 -20.93 8.86 12.29
CA ASP A 172 -19.74 9.58 12.78
C ASP A 172 -19.75 11.01 12.21
N ARG A 173 -19.98 12.01 13.07
CA ARG A 173 -20.14 13.42 12.67
C ARG A 173 -18.85 14.27 12.80
N THR A 174 -17.68 13.64 12.84
CA THR A 174 -16.41 14.38 13.00
C THR A 174 -15.98 15.18 11.78
N SER A 175 -16.42 14.79 10.59
CA SER A 175 -16.15 15.49 9.34
C SER A 175 -17.42 15.45 8.50
N PRO A 176 -17.74 16.52 7.73
CA PRO A 176 -18.95 16.59 6.90
C PRO A 176 -18.82 15.74 5.63
N VAL A 177 -18.44 14.48 5.77
CA VAL A 177 -18.28 13.50 4.70
C VAL A 177 -19.02 12.21 5.06
N VAL A 178 -19.41 11.47 4.04
CA VAL A 178 -20.03 10.16 4.16
C VAL A 178 -19.31 9.19 3.25
N ALA A 179 -18.87 8.07 3.83
CA ALA A 179 -18.41 6.92 3.09
C ALA A 179 -19.61 6.10 2.63
N VAL A 180 -19.66 5.82 1.33
CA VAL A 180 -20.68 5.00 0.67
C VAL A 180 -20.00 3.73 0.16
N SER A 181 -20.56 2.57 0.46
CA SER A 181 -20.09 1.28 -0.04
C SER A 181 -21.28 0.44 -0.53
N VAL A 182 -21.27 0.06 -1.81
CA VAL A 182 -22.23 -0.87 -2.39
C VAL A 182 -21.53 -2.17 -2.70
N THR A 183 -21.82 -3.20 -1.92
CA THR A 183 -21.22 -4.54 -2.06
C THR A 183 -22.23 -5.48 -2.70
N TYR A 184 -21.94 -5.93 -3.91
CA TYR A 184 -22.72 -6.95 -4.61
C TYR A 184 -22.19 -8.34 -4.27
N LYS A 185 -23.08 -9.30 -4.04
CA LYS A 185 -22.72 -10.69 -3.70
C LYS A 185 -22.39 -11.50 -4.97
N VAL A 186 -21.46 -10.97 -5.76
CA VAL A 186 -20.95 -11.58 -6.99
C VAL A 186 -19.45 -11.28 -7.09
N GLY A 187 -18.64 -12.29 -7.30
CA GLY A 187 -17.21 -12.16 -7.60
C GLY A 187 -16.79 -13.15 -8.67
N SER A 188 -15.49 -13.34 -8.85
CA SER A 188 -15.01 -14.23 -9.93
C SER A 188 -15.47 -15.69 -9.78
N GLN A 189 -15.69 -16.17 -8.55
CA GLN A 189 -16.21 -17.53 -8.33
C GLN A 189 -17.60 -17.76 -8.94
N ASN A 190 -18.37 -16.70 -9.19
CA ASN A 190 -19.70 -16.77 -9.81
C ASN A 190 -19.67 -16.77 -11.34
N GLU A 191 -18.49 -16.71 -11.96
CA GLU A 191 -18.35 -16.64 -13.41
C GLU A 191 -18.69 -17.97 -14.09
N THR A 192 -18.95 -17.91 -15.39
CA THR A 192 -19.19 -19.09 -16.22
C THR A 192 -17.92 -19.46 -16.99
N LYS A 193 -17.65 -20.76 -17.15
CA LYS A 193 -16.51 -21.25 -17.97
C LYS A 193 -16.57 -20.65 -19.38
N GLY A 194 -15.43 -20.13 -19.86
CA GLY A 194 -15.34 -19.42 -21.14
C GLY A 194 -15.73 -17.95 -21.07
N LEU A 195 -16.17 -17.46 -19.90
CA LEU A 195 -16.47 -16.07 -19.59
C LEU A 195 -15.75 -15.64 -18.30
N SER A 196 -14.49 -16.04 -18.13
CA SER A 196 -13.70 -15.62 -16.97
C SER A 196 -13.28 -14.15 -17.04
N GLY A 197 -13.11 -13.54 -15.87
CA GLY A 197 -12.78 -12.12 -15.71
C GLY A 197 -13.99 -11.19 -15.85
N PHE A 198 -15.20 -11.72 -15.95
CA PHE A 198 -16.44 -10.94 -16.09
C PHE A 198 -16.76 -10.11 -14.85
N ALA A 199 -16.59 -10.65 -13.64
CA ALA A 199 -16.83 -9.89 -12.42
C ALA A 199 -15.89 -8.67 -12.35
N HIS A 200 -14.61 -8.85 -12.72
CA HIS A 200 -13.66 -7.75 -12.82
C HIS A 200 -13.96 -6.82 -14.00
N LEU A 201 -14.37 -7.34 -15.16
CA LEU A 201 -14.80 -6.51 -16.29
C LEU A 201 -15.97 -5.61 -15.89
N PHE A 202 -16.91 -6.10 -15.07
CA PHE A 202 -18.00 -5.29 -14.52
C PHE A 202 -17.54 -4.20 -13.55
N GLU A 203 -16.41 -4.37 -12.86
CA GLU A 203 -15.79 -3.28 -12.11
C GLU A 203 -15.53 -2.05 -13.00
N HIS A 204 -15.10 -2.28 -14.25
CA HIS A 204 -14.87 -1.25 -15.27
C HIS A 204 -16.17 -0.83 -15.97
N LEU A 205 -17.01 -1.79 -16.36
CA LEU A 205 -18.25 -1.50 -17.10
C LEU A 205 -19.27 -0.72 -16.26
N MET A 206 -19.21 -0.81 -14.93
CA MET A 206 -20.05 -0.02 -14.02
C MET A 206 -19.66 1.47 -13.96
N ALA A 207 -18.63 1.90 -14.69
CA ALA A 207 -18.38 3.31 -14.98
C ALA A 207 -18.98 3.78 -16.31
N GLN A 208 -19.64 2.90 -17.09
CA GLN A 208 -20.31 3.28 -18.33
C GLN A 208 -21.62 4.03 -18.05
N GLY A 209 -22.34 4.41 -19.12
CA GLY A 209 -23.54 5.22 -18.99
C GLY A 209 -24.68 4.47 -18.30
N THR A 210 -25.68 5.24 -17.87
CA THR A 210 -27.00 4.73 -17.47
C THR A 210 -28.07 5.35 -18.37
N LYS A 211 -29.35 5.20 -18.02
CA LYS A 211 -30.40 5.99 -18.68
C LYS A 211 -30.18 7.51 -18.48
N SER A 212 -29.75 7.93 -17.29
CA SER A 212 -29.58 9.34 -16.95
C SER A 212 -28.12 9.82 -16.88
N LEU A 213 -27.13 8.92 -16.90
CA LEU A 213 -25.72 9.27 -16.84
C LEU A 213 -25.00 8.93 -18.14
N LYS A 214 -24.13 9.82 -18.60
CA LYS A 214 -23.17 9.54 -19.67
C LYS A 214 -22.08 8.60 -19.17
N PRO A 215 -21.36 7.91 -20.08
CA PRO A 215 -20.16 7.17 -19.71
C PRO A 215 -19.21 8.03 -18.88
N ARG A 216 -18.76 7.48 -17.74
CA ARG A 216 -17.85 8.08 -16.75
C ARG A 216 -18.38 9.29 -15.99
N GLU A 217 -19.64 9.66 -16.19
CA GLU A 217 -20.23 10.81 -15.52
C GLU A 217 -20.34 10.62 -14.00
N ILE A 218 -20.59 9.40 -13.53
CA ILE A 218 -20.56 9.09 -12.08
C ILE A 218 -19.19 9.39 -11.46
N SER A 219 -18.10 9.08 -12.16
CA SER A 219 -16.73 9.37 -11.70
C SER A 219 -16.46 10.86 -11.66
N HIS A 220 -16.80 11.57 -12.74
CA HIS A 220 -16.68 13.02 -12.80
C HIS A 220 -17.50 13.71 -11.70
N LEU A 221 -18.74 13.28 -11.51
CA LEU A 221 -19.65 13.81 -10.50
C LEU A 221 -19.06 13.68 -9.08
N ILE A 222 -18.48 12.54 -8.75
CA ILE A 222 -17.86 12.33 -7.45
C ILE A 222 -16.60 13.21 -7.30
N GLU A 223 -15.68 13.14 -8.26
CA GLU A 223 -14.37 13.79 -8.18
C GLU A 223 -14.46 15.33 -8.27
N SER A 224 -15.35 15.87 -9.11
CA SER A 224 -15.54 17.31 -9.25
C SER A 224 -16.20 17.95 -8.03
N ASN A 225 -16.81 17.15 -7.15
CA ASN A 225 -17.46 17.60 -5.92
C ASN A 225 -16.64 17.27 -4.67
N GLY A 226 -15.33 17.02 -4.83
CA GLY A 226 -14.40 16.78 -3.72
C GLY A 226 -14.46 15.36 -3.14
N GLY A 227 -15.18 14.45 -3.81
CA GLY A 227 -15.22 13.05 -3.43
C GLY A 227 -14.07 12.24 -4.02
N VAL A 228 -13.76 11.12 -3.38
CA VAL A 228 -12.86 10.10 -3.90
C VAL A 228 -13.64 8.81 -4.10
N ARG A 229 -13.33 8.05 -5.15
CA ARG A 229 -13.99 6.79 -5.44
C ARG A 229 -13.01 5.71 -5.84
N ASN A 230 -13.39 4.46 -5.58
CA ASN A 230 -12.72 3.31 -6.16
C ASN A 230 -13.68 2.11 -6.21
N ALA A 231 -13.22 1.01 -6.76
CA ALA A 231 -13.90 -0.29 -6.70
C ALA A 231 -12.86 -1.40 -6.53
N TYR A 232 -13.32 -2.59 -6.17
CA TYR A 232 -12.52 -3.80 -6.23
C TYR A 232 -13.41 -5.03 -6.40
N THR A 233 -12.85 -6.04 -7.04
CA THR A 233 -13.45 -7.36 -7.23
C THR A 233 -12.62 -8.40 -6.49
N MET A 234 -13.29 -9.13 -5.61
CA MET A 234 -12.77 -10.31 -4.94
C MET A 234 -13.32 -11.57 -5.62
N ARG A 235 -12.92 -12.74 -5.12
CA ARG A 235 -13.49 -14.00 -5.56
C ARG A 235 -14.99 -14.12 -5.27
N SER A 236 -15.46 -13.56 -4.15
CA SER A 236 -16.85 -13.70 -3.68
C SER A 236 -17.74 -12.47 -3.86
N ASN A 237 -17.16 -11.28 -4.08
CA ASN A 237 -17.91 -10.03 -4.13
C ASN A 237 -17.21 -8.96 -4.97
N THR A 238 -18.00 -7.98 -5.44
CA THR A 238 -17.53 -6.75 -6.07
C THR A 238 -18.09 -5.58 -5.28
N THR A 239 -17.20 -4.68 -4.85
CA THR A 239 -17.56 -3.54 -4.01
C THR A 239 -17.18 -2.22 -4.68
N TYR A 240 -18.16 -1.35 -4.86
CA TYR A 240 -17.97 0.02 -5.31
C TYR A 240 -18.10 0.96 -4.12
N HIS A 241 -17.16 1.89 -3.98
CA HIS A 241 -17.11 2.69 -2.77
C HIS A 241 -16.57 4.09 -3.03
N SER A 242 -17.05 5.04 -2.24
CA SER A 242 -16.66 6.44 -2.32
C SER A 242 -16.66 7.09 -0.94
N VAL A 243 -15.88 8.16 -0.78
CA VAL A 243 -16.02 9.11 0.34
C VAL A 243 -16.36 10.43 -0.29
N VAL A 244 -17.49 11.00 0.10
CA VAL A 244 -18.04 12.20 -0.53
C VAL A 244 -18.40 13.22 0.54
N PRO A 245 -18.25 14.53 0.27
CA PRO A 245 -18.86 15.54 1.13
C PRO A 245 -20.35 15.27 1.30
N LYS A 246 -20.88 15.51 2.50
CA LYS A 246 -22.32 15.29 2.80
C LYS A 246 -23.21 16.00 1.77
N SER A 247 -22.79 17.16 1.30
CA SER A 247 -23.51 17.94 0.30
C SER A 247 -23.71 17.23 -1.05
N ALA A 248 -22.83 16.29 -1.40
CA ALA A 248 -22.93 15.50 -2.62
C ALA A 248 -23.63 14.15 -2.42
N LEU A 249 -23.98 13.78 -1.18
CA LEU A 249 -24.46 12.44 -0.84
C LEU A 249 -25.73 12.06 -1.61
N LYS A 250 -26.74 12.93 -1.66
CA LYS A 250 -28.01 12.68 -2.37
C LYS A 250 -27.76 12.34 -3.83
N THR A 251 -26.93 13.14 -4.48
CA THR A 251 -26.58 13.00 -5.89
C THR A 251 -25.78 11.72 -6.15
N VAL A 252 -24.91 11.33 -5.22
CA VAL A 252 -24.12 10.10 -5.32
C VAL A 252 -24.99 8.86 -5.11
N LEU A 253 -25.89 8.86 -4.12
CA LEU A 253 -26.84 7.76 -3.92
C LEU A 253 -27.81 7.59 -5.09
N TRP A 254 -28.27 8.69 -5.69
CA TRP A 254 -29.01 8.67 -6.94
C TRP A 254 -28.20 8.02 -8.07
N ALA A 255 -26.94 8.42 -8.26
CA ALA A 255 -26.08 7.87 -9.31
C ALA A 255 -25.78 6.37 -9.11
N GLU A 256 -25.61 5.96 -7.86
CA GLU A 256 -25.45 4.56 -7.46
C GLU A 256 -26.71 3.72 -7.77
N ALA A 257 -27.90 4.25 -7.49
CA ALA A 257 -29.17 3.61 -7.83
C ALA A 257 -29.39 3.53 -9.34
N GLU A 258 -29.08 4.61 -10.08
CA GLU A 258 -29.12 4.64 -11.55
C GLU A 258 -28.24 3.53 -12.16
N ARG A 259 -27.02 3.39 -11.66
CA ARG A 259 -26.08 2.35 -12.09
C ARG A 259 -26.57 0.94 -11.79
N MET A 260 -27.22 0.73 -10.64
CA MET A 260 -27.84 -0.56 -10.28
C MET A 260 -29.09 -0.87 -11.12
N SER A 261 -29.78 0.15 -11.60
CA SER A 261 -31.06 0.02 -12.30
C SER A 261 -30.91 -0.11 -13.82
N THR A 262 -30.18 0.82 -14.44
CA THR A 262 -30.23 1.08 -15.89
C THR A 262 -28.86 1.15 -16.56
N LEU A 263 -27.89 0.34 -16.10
CA LEU A 263 -26.55 0.29 -16.71
C LEU A 263 -26.67 0.08 -18.23
N ASN A 264 -26.09 1.00 -18.99
CA ASN A 264 -26.14 1.03 -20.44
C ASN A 264 -24.72 0.86 -21.01
N VAL A 265 -24.42 -0.37 -21.42
CA VAL A 265 -23.20 -0.72 -22.14
C VAL A 265 -23.55 -0.91 -23.62
N ASP A 266 -22.80 -0.27 -24.50
CA ASP A 266 -22.86 -0.51 -25.94
C ASP A 266 -21.61 -1.27 -26.43
N GLU A 267 -21.63 -1.74 -27.68
CA GLU A 267 -20.53 -2.51 -28.28
C GLU A 267 -19.20 -1.74 -28.25
N ARG A 268 -19.24 -0.42 -28.42
CA ARG A 268 -18.04 0.41 -28.41
C ARG A 268 -17.46 0.52 -27.01
N ALA A 269 -18.28 0.77 -26.00
CA ALA A 269 -17.89 0.82 -24.61
C ALA A 269 -17.28 -0.51 -24.17
N LEU A 270 -17.91 -1.62 -24.52
CA LEU A 270 -17.39 -2.96 -24.25
C LEU A 270 -16.03 -3.20 -24.92
N ALA A 271 -15.89 -2.85 -26.20
CA ALA A 271 -14.62 -3.02 -26.93
C ALA A 271 -13.47 -2.22 -26.30
N LEU A 272 -13.74 -1.00 -25.81
CA LEU A 272 -12.75 -0.16 -25.14
C LEU A 272 -12.35 -0.74 -23.78
N GLU A 273 -13.31 -1.09 -22.93
CA GLU A 273 -13.00 -1.60 -21.58
C GLU A 273 -12.32 -2.98 -21.63
N LYS A 274 -12.63 -3.82 -22.63
CA LYS A 274 -11.87 -5.06 -22.90
C LYS A 274 -10.38 -4.78 -23.11
N GLN A 275 -10.03 -3.74 -23.88
CA GLN A 275 -8.62 -3.38 -24.10
C GLN A 275 -7.95 -2.86 -22.82
N VAL A 276 -8.66 -2.10 -22.00
CA VAL A 276 -8.16 -1.62 -20.71
C VAL A 276 -7.84 -2.80 -19.79
N VAL A 277 -8.76 -3.76 -19.66
CA VAL A 277 -8.57 -4.96 -18.83
C VAL A 277 -7.43 -5.83 -19.37
N LEU A 278 -7.30 -5.99 -20.69
CA LEU A 278 -6.19 -6.74 -21.29
C LEU A 278 -4.83 -6.10 -21.00
N GLU A 279 -4.72 -4.77 -21.04
CA GLU A 279 -3.46 -4.09 -20.66
C GLU A 279 -3.21 -4.17 -19.16
N GLU A 280 -4.26 -4.10 -18.32
CA GLU A 280 -4.12 -4.33 -16.88
C GLU A 280 -3.59 -5.74 -16.59
N MET A 281 -4.17 -6.77 -17.23
CA MET A 281 -3.69 -8.15 -17.15
C MET A 281 -2.22 -8.24 -17.59
N ARG A 282 -1.86 -7.54 -18.67
CA ARG A 282 -0.49 -7.49 -19.17
C ARG A 282 0.48 -6.92 -18.14
N LEU A 283 0.11 -5.83 -17.47
CA LEU A 283 0.97 -5.14 -16.51
C LEU A 283 1.03 -5.86 -15.16
N ARG A 284 -0.12 -6.30 -14.63
CA ARG A 284 -0.25 -6.80 -13.25
C ARG A 284 -0.01 -8.30 -13.12
N TYR A 285 -0.24 -9.09 -14.16
CA TYR A 285 -0.14 -10.54 -14.13
C TYR A 285 0.94 -11.09 -15.06
N ILE A 286 0.99 -10.63 -16.31
CA ILE A 286 1.90 -11.19 -17.32
C ILE A 286 3.32 -10.63 -17.19
N ASN A 287 3.46 -9.32 -16.96
CA ASN A 287 4.75 -8.63 -16.86
C ASN A 287 5.19 -8.32 -15.42
N SER A 288 4.51 -8.88 -14.43
CA SER A 288 4.82 -8.70 -13.02
C SER A 288 5.57 -9.92 -12.49
N ALA A 289 6.72 -9.70 -11.86
CA ALA A 289 7.50 -10.77 -11.25
C ALA A 289 6.66 -11.50 -10.20
N TYR A 290 6.76 -12.83 -10.21
CA TYR A 290 6.10 -13.78 -9.33
C TYR A 290 4.57 -13.86 -9.44
N ALA A 291 3.89 -12.94 -10.14
CA ALA A 291 2.43 -12.90 -10.20
C ALA A 291 1.83 -14.19 -10.80
N LYS A 292 2.40 -14.69 -11.90
CA LYS A 292 1.97 -15.97 -12.49
C LYS A 292 2.09 -17.13 -11.51
N ALA A 293 3.17 -17.19 -10.72
CA ALA A 293 3.39 -18.25 -9.75
C ALA A 293 2.44 -18.12 -8.54
N ARG A 294 2.28 -16.90 -8.02
CA ARG A 294 1.44 -16.57 -6.86
C ARG A 294 -0.04 -16.80 -7.13
N ASP A 295 -0.49 -16.46 -8.33
CA ASP A 295 -1.91 -16.49 -8.67
C ASP A 295 -2.25 -17.82 -9.35
N ALA A 296 -2.21 -17.89 -10.68
CA ALA A 296 -2.56 -19.09 -11.44
C ALA A 296 -1.74 -20.33 -11.03
N GLY A 297 -0.43 -20.18 -10.80
CA GLY A 297 0.46 -21.25 -10.37
C GLY A 297 0.01 -21.91 -9.07
N MET A 298 -0.30 -21.11 -8.05
CA MET A 298 -0.79 -21.61 -6.77
C MET A 298 -2.19 -22.22 -6.92
N ALA A 299 -3.09 -21.52 -7.60
CA ALA A 299 -4.46 -21.98 -7.83
C ALA A 299 -4.52 -23.39 -8.41
N GLU A 300 -3.78 -23.59 -9.50
CA GLU A 300 -3.79 -24.83 -10.27
C GLU A 300 -3.05 -25.97 -9.57
N THR A 301 -2.25 -25.64 -8.55
CA THR A 301 -1.57 -26.63 -7.72
C THR A 301 -2.42 -27.03 -6.50
N ALA A 302 -3.23 -26.10 -5.98
CA ALA A 302 -4.02 -26.29 -4.77
C ALA A 302 -5.47 -26.73 -4.99
N PHE A 303 -6.08 -26.44 -6.14
CA PHE A 303 -7.52 -26.62 -6.37
C PHE A 303 -7.86 -27.44 -7.62
N GLY A 304 -8.91 -28.26 -7.50
CA GLY A 304 -9.43 -29.07 -8.59
C GLY A 304 -10.56 -28.41 -9.36
N LYS A 305 -11.44 -27.67 -8.67
CA LYS A 305 -12.59 -27.01 -9.30
C LYS A 305 -12.18 -25.73 -10.01
N TRP A 306 -12.79 -25.49 -11.16
CA TRP A 306 -12.47 -24.34 -11.99
C TRP A 306 -12.84 -23.02 -11.30
N GLU A 307 -13.96 -23.01 -10.57
CA GLU A 307 -14.48 -21.87 -9.83
C GLU A 307 -13.46 -21.34 -8.80
N ASN A 308 -12.70 -22.25 -8.17
CA ASN A 308 -11.63 -21.92 -7.24
C ASN A 308 -10.29 -21.64 -7.91
N ARG A 309 -10.07 -22.17 -9.12
CA ARG A 309 -8.76 -22.18 -9.79
C ARG A 309 -8.51 -20.97 -10.68
N HIS A 310 -9.52 -20.46 -11.40
CA HIS A 310 -9.30 -19.33 -12.31
C HIS A 310 -9.01 -18.04 -11.53
N THR A 311 -8.27 -17.11 -12.13
CA THR A 311 -7.90 -15.85 -11.48
C THR A 311 -9.00 -14.79 -11.65
N THR A 312 -9.09 -13.82 -10.74
CA THR A 312 -10.10 -12.74 -10.80
C THR A 312 -9.99 -11.90 -12.06
N ILE A 313 -8.80 -11.72 -12.62
CA ILE A 313 -8.58 -10.99 -13.87
C ILE A 313 -9.09 -11.77 -15.10
N GLY A 314 -9.29 -13.09 -14.96
CA GLY A 314 -9.72 -13.99 -16.02
C GLY A 314 -8.63 -14.37 -17.01
N GLU A 315 -9.04 -15.06 -18.06
CA GLU A 315 -8.21 -15.43 -19.19
C GLU A 315 -8.32 -14.37 -20.30
N ALA A 316 -7.19 -14.06 -20.94
CA ALA A 316 -7.14 -13.03 -21.97
C ALA A 316 -8.05 -13.33 -23.18
N GLU A 317 -8.28 -14.62 -23.46
CA GLU A 317 -9.16 -15.06 -24.54
C GLU A 317 -10.63 -14.84 -24.21
N ASP A 318 -11.07 -15.21 -23.00
CA ASP A 318 -12.44 -14.98 -22.54
C ASP A 318 -12.79 -13.49 -22.55
N VAL A 319 -11.89 -12.63 -22.04
CA VAL A 319 -12.08 -11.17 -22.08
C VAL A 319 -12.15 -10.68 -23.53
N ARG A 320 -11.28 -11.17 -24.43
CA ARG A 320 -11.32 -10.82 -25.86
C ARG A 320 -12.60 -11.28 -26.56
N ASN A 321 -13.22 -12.36 -26.11
CA ASN A 321 -14.40 -12.95 -26.72
C ASN A 321 -15.72 -12.50 -26.08
N ALA A 322 -15.67 -11.78 -24.94
CA ALA A 322 -16.86 -11.24 -24.28
C ALA A 322 -17.75 -10.44 -25.25
N ARG A 323 -19.04 -10.81 -25.34
CA ARG A 323 -20.05 -10.16 -26.19
C ARG A 323 -21.01 -9.35 -25.34
N LEU A 324 -21.69 -8.38 -25.96
CA LEU A 324 -22.64 -7.52 -25.25
C LEU A 324 -23.82 -8.29 -24.65
N GLU A 325 -24.24 -9.38 -25.30
CA GLU A 325 -25.27 -10.30 -24.78
C GLU A 325 -24.83 -10.96 -23.47
N ASP A 326 -23.58 -11.43 -23.39
CA ASP A 326 -23.02 -12.07 -22.20
C ASP A 326 -22.93 -11.07 -21.04
N VAL A 327 -22.55 -9.82 -21.35
CA VAL A 327 -22.53 -8.70 -20.38
C VAL A 327 -23.94 -8.47 -19.84
N ARG A 328 -24.95 -8.33 -20.70
CA ARG A 328 -26.34 -8.12 -20.26
C ARG A 328 -26.84 -9.27 -19.39
N ALA A 329 -26.56 -10.51 -19.77
CA ALA A 329 -26.92 -11.69 -18.99
C ALA A 329 -26.29 -11.67 -17.59
N PHE A 330 -24.98 -11.39 -17.50
CA PHE A 330 -24.26 -11.30 -16.23
C PHE A 330 -24.80 -10.17 -15.33
N TYR A 331 -25.09 -9.00 -15.91
CA TYR A 331 -25.69 -7.88 -15.16
C TYR A 331 -27.04 -8.26 -14.55
N LEU A 332 -27.93 -8.84 -15.37
CA LEU A 332 -29.29 -9.21 -14.95
C LEU A 332 -29.27 -10.31 -13.88
N ALA A 333 -28.32 -11.24 -13.95
CA ALA A 333 -28.18 -12.36 -13.02
C ALA A 333 -27.62 -11.98 -11.64
N HIS A 334 -26.92 -10.85 -11.52
CA HIS A 334 -26.12 -10.57 -10.33
C HIS A 334 -26.26 -9.16 -9.73
N TYR A 335 -26.56 -8.14 -10.53
CA TYR A 335 -26.59 -6.75 -10.07
C TYR A 335 -28.03 -6.30 -9.81
N ALA A 336 -28.50 -6.52 -8.59
CA ALA A 336 -29.86 -6.21 -8.17
C ALA A 336 -29.92 -5.83 -6.67
N PRO A 337 -30.96 -5.11 -6.22
CA PRO A 337 -31.09 -4.72 -4.81
C PRO A 337 -31.08 -5.91 -3.85
N ASN A 338 -31.79 -7.00 -4.17
CA ASN A 338 -31.82 -8.22 -3.37
C ASN A 338 -30.52 -9.06 -3.38
N ASN A 339 -29.50 -8.63 -4.14
CA ASN A 339 -28.17 -9.22 -4.16
C ASN A 339 -27.06 -8.24 -3.74
N ALA A 340 -27.42 -7.16 -3.06
CA ALA A 340 -26.49 -6.11 -2.65
C ALA A 340 -26.68 -5.66 -1.20
N VAL A 341 -25.65 -5.01 -0.66
CA VAL A 341 -25.71 -4.26 0.60
C VAL A 341 -25.21 -2.84 0.35
N LEU A 342 -25.97 -1.85 0.81
CA LEU A 342 -25.56 -0.45 0.89
C LEU A 342 -25.08 -0.15 2.32
N ALA A 343 -23.82 0.17 2.50
CA ALA A 343 -23.26 0.60 3.78
C ALA A 343 -22.88 2.09 3.74
N LEU A 344 -23.31 2.83 4.75
CA LEU A 344 -23.12 4.27 4.92
C LEU A 344 -22.42 4.54 6.24
N ALA A 345 -21.27 5.22 6.21
CA ALA A 345 -20.52 5.59 7.41
C ALA A 345 -20.07 7.06 7.38
N GLY A 346 -20.46 7.88 8.36
CA GLY A 346 -20.08 9.29 8.42
C GLY A 346 -21.21 10.19 8.94
N ASP A 347 -21.26 11.44 8.47
CA ASP A 347 -22.26 12.43 8.89
C ASP A 347 -23.65 12.14 8.30
N ILE A 348 -24.23 11.02 8.73
CA ILE A 348 -25.55 10.52 8.37
C ILE A 348 -26.10 9.66 9.51
N ASP A 349 -27.40 9.74 9.76
CA ASP A 349 -28.11 8.89 10.71
C ASP A 349 -29.05 7.90 10.01
N GLU A 350 -29.66 7.00 10.79
CA GLU A 350 -30.55 5.96 10.26
C GLU A 350 -31.77 6.56 9.55
N ALA A 351 -32.32 7.67 10.05
CA ALA A 351 -33.52 8.27 9.48
C ALA A 351 -33.23 8.89 8.10
N GLU A 352 -32.16 9.68 7.99
CA GLU A 352 -31.69 10.25 6.72
C GLU A 352 -31.30 9.13 5.73
N ALA A 353 -30.58 8.10 6.20
CA ALA A 353 -30.22 6.95 5.37
C ALA A 353 -31.45 6.19 4.85
N ARG A 354 -32.48 6.00 5.69
CA ARG A 354 -33.74 5.35 5.29
C ARG A 354 -34.47 6.16 4.25
N GLU A 355 -34.64 7.46 4.46
CA GLU A 355 -35.29 8.34 3.50
C GLU A 355 -34.59 8.29 2.13
N LEU A 356 -33.26 8.44 2.11
CA LEU A 356 -32.50 8.45 0.86
C LEU A 356 -32.48 7.08 0.18
N ALA A 357 -32.38 5.99 0.95
CA ALA A 357 -32.42 4.64 0.42
C ALA A 357 -33.80 4.29 -0.17
N GLU A 358 -34.88 4.60 0.55
CA GLU A 358 -36.26 4.41 0.07
C GLU A 358 -36.54 5.24 -1.18
N ARG A 359 -36.06 6.50 -1.21
CA ARG A 359 -36.23 7.39 -2.36
C ARG A 359 -35.52 6.90 -3.62
N PHE A 360 -34.25 6.53 -3.52
CA PHE A 360 -33.42 6.24 -4.70
C PHE A 360 -33.38 4.76 -5.06
N PHE A 361 -33.29 3.88 -4.06
CA PHE A 361 -33.19 2.44 -4.29
C PHE A 361 -34.54 1.73 -4.16
N GLY A 362 -35.49 2.26 -3.39
CA GLY A 362 -36.81 1.64 -3.18
C GLY A 362 -37.58 1.32 -4.47
N PRO A 363 -37.59 2.18 -5.51
CA PRO A 363 -38.28 1.89 -6.77
C PRO A 363 -37.65 0.78 -7.62
N LEU A 364 -36.44 0.31 -7.31
CA LEU A 364 -35.76 -0.72 -8.10
C LEU A 364 -36.43 -2.07 -7.84
N ALA A 365 -36.76 -2.79 -8.91
CA ALA A 365 -37.29 -4.14 -8.81
C ALA A 365 -36.20 -5.13 -8.37
N PRO A 366 -36.52 -6.10 -7.48
CA PRO A 366 -35.65 -7.24 -7.27
C PRO A 366 -35.55 -8.08 -8.55
N ARG A 367 -34.51 -8.92 -8.65
CA ARG A 367 -34.32 -9.84 -9.77
C ARG A 367 -34.16 -11.28 -9.29
N GLU A 368 -34.39 -12.22 -10.18
CA GLU A 368 -33.95 -13.60 -9.97
C GLU A 368 -32.43 -13.63 -10.01
N ILE A 369 -31.82 -14.15 -8.94
CA ILE A 369 -30.36 -14.19 -8.79
C ILE A 369 -29.87 -15.58 -9.14
N ALA A 370 -28.79 -15.64 -9.92
CA ALA A 370 -28.17 -16.92 -10.26
C ALA A 370 -27.73 -17.67 -8.98
N PRO A 371 -27.89 -19.01 -8.95
CA PRO A 371 -27.54 -19.81 -7.79
C PRO A 371 -26.04 -19.71 -7.48
N ALA A 372 -25.69 -19.81 -6.20
CA ALA A 372 -24.30 -19.81 -5.78
C ALA A 372 -23.57 -21.07 -6.31
N PRO A 373 -22.31 -20.94 -6.76
CA PRO A 373 -21.51 -22.07 -7.20
C PRO A 373 -21.17 -23.02 -6.02
N VAL A 374 -20.90 -24.29 -6.31
CA VAL A 374 -20.45 -25.25 -5.29
C VAL A 374 -18.93 -25.16 -5.15
N LEU A 375 -18.47 -24.44 -4.13
CA LEU A 375 -17.05 -24.12 -3.95
C LEU A 375 -16.25 -25.14 -3.13
N THR A 376 -16.90 -26.09 -2.46
CA THR A 376 -16.22 -27.07 -1.59
C THR A 376 -15.12 -27.86 -2.33
N GLU A 377 -13.96 -28.04 -1.70
CA GLU A 377 -12.84 -28.84 -2.23
C GLU A 377 -12.45 -29.91 -1.21
N PRO A 378 -11.98 -31.09 -1.66
CA PRO A 378 -11.34 -32.03 -0.75
C PRO A 378 -10.04 -31.44 -0.19
N ARG A 379 -9.67 -31.83 1.04
CA ARG A 379 -8.33 -31.51 1.56
C ARG A 379 -7.26 -32.22 0.74
N MET A 380 -6.13 -31.55 0.53
CA MET A 380 -4.93 -32.11 -0.07
C MET A 380 -4.40 -33.24 0.82
N THR A 381 -4.10 -34.39 0.21
CA THR A 381 -3.65 -35.61 0.91
C THR A 381 -2.13 -35.82 0.85
N GLY A 382 -1.43 -35.03 0.03
CA GLY A 382 0.02 -35.10 -0.14
C GLY A 382 0.58 -33.79 -0.68
N GLU A 383 1.89 -33.76 -0.94
CA GLU A 383 2.55 -32.61 -1.52
C GLU A 383 2.40 -32.58 -3.04
N THR A 384 1.86 -31.50 -3.59
CA THR A 384 1.84 -31.23 -5.03
C THR A 384 2.83 -30.11 -5.35
N ARG A 385 3.65 -30.31 -6.37
CA ARG A 385 4.71 -29.35 -6.74
C ARG A 385 4.54 -28.79 -8.13
N ARG A 386 4.91 -27.53 -8.29
CA ARG A 386 5.00 -26.85 -9.58
C ARG A 386 6.20 -25.92 -9.64
N VAL A 387 6.88 -25.91 -10.77
CA VAL A 387 7.91 -24.91 -11.08
C VAL A 387 7.37 -23.96 -12.14
N VAL A 388 7.43 -22.66 -11.87
CA VAL A 388 7.02 -21.60 -12.78
C VAL A 388 8.26 -20.80 -13.18
N SER A 389 8.66 -20.94 -14.43
CA SER A 389 9.69 -20.08 -15.01
C SER A 389 9.20 -18.64 -15.12
N ASP A 390 9.98 -17.70 -14.63
CA ASP A 390 9.66 -16.27 -14.60
C ASP A 390 10.87 -15.44 -15.02
N LYS A 391 10.74 -14.75 -16.15
CA LYS A 391 11.80 -13.89 -16.69
C LYS A 391 11.91 -12.51 -16.03
N PHE A 392 10.90 -12.10 -15.26
CA PHE A 392 10.90 -10.84 -14.51
C PHE A 392 11.43 -11.04 -13.09
N ALA A 393 11.34 -12.26 -12.56
CA ALA A 393 11.97 -12.67 -11.31
C ALA A 393 13.50 -12.42 -11.36
N LYS A 394 14.03 -11.89 -10.25
CA LYS A 394 15.48 -11.64 -10.08
C LYS A 394 16.14 -12.63 -9.14
N VAL A 395 15.34 -13.23 -8.27
CA VAL A 395 15.74 -14.31 -7.37
C VAL A 395 14.65 -15.39 -7.39
N PRO A 396 14.96 -16.63 -7.02
CA PRO A 396 13.91 -17.63 -6.84
C PRO A 396 12.93 -17.23 -5.74
N MET A 397 11.67 -17.60 -5.88
CA MET A 397 10.67 -17.45 -4.82
C MET A 397 9.97 -18.79 -4.58
N LEU A 398 9.92 -19.19 -3.31
CA LEU A 398 9.20 -20.37 -2.86
C LEU A 398 7.86 -19.96 -2.25
N MET A 399 6.81 -20.65 -2.66
CA MET A 399 5.44 -20.46 -2.19
C MET A 399 4.90 -21.80 -1.72
N THR A 400 4.43 -21.91 -0.48
CA THR A 400 3.82 -23.15 0.04
C THR A 400 2.49 -22.86 0.71
N ALA A 401 1.48 -23.67 0.42
CA ALA A 401 0.11 -23.46 0.88
C ALA A 401 -0.53 -24.75 1.39
N TRP A 402 -1.33 -24.64 2.45
CA TRP A 402 -2.16 -25.72 3.00
C TRP A 402 -3.63 -25.33 2.93
N ASN A 403 -4.54 -26.31 2.83
CA ASN A 403 -5.97 -26.01 2.95
C ASN A 403 -6.27 -25.42 4.33
N ALA A 404 -7.22 -24.50 4.37
CA ALA A 404 -7.68 -23.87 5.59
C ALA A 404 -9.11 -24.29 5.97
N PRO A 405 -9.49 -24.17 7.25
CA PRO A 405 -10.87 -24.32 7.69
C PRO A 405 -11.79 -23.26 7.09
N ALA A 406 -13.09 -23.53 7.14
CA ALA A 406 -14.10 -22.53 6.82
C ALA A 406 -13.99 -21.31 7.75
N ARG A 407 -14.24 -20.13 7.20
CA ARG A 407 -14.26 -18.86 7.93
C ARG A 407 -15.22 -18.91 9.12
N GLY A 408 -14.84 -18.30 10.24
CA GLY A 408 -15.68 -18.19 11.45
C GLY A 408 -15.54 -19.36 12.42
N THR A 409 -14.86 -20.44 12.02
CA THR A 409 -14.51 -21.53 12.94
C THR A 409 -13.37 -21.13 13.89
N LYS A 410 -13.27 -21.82 15.02
CA LYS A 410 -12.18 -21.63 15.99
C LYS A 410 -10.79 -21.80 15.34
N ASP A 411 -10.64 -22.83 14.52
CA ASP A 411 -9.39 -23.11 13.82
C ASP A 411 -9.01 -22.01 12.81
N TYR A 412 -10.00 -21.38 12.16
CA TYR A 412 -9.74 -20.26 11.25
C TYR A 412 -9.05 -19.10 11.99
N TRP A 413 -9.61 -18.69 13.12
CA TRP A 413 -9.03 -17.62 13.94
C TRP A 413 -7.69 -18.04 14.58
N ALA A 414 -7.53 -19.31 14.90
CA ALA A 414 -6.26 -19.86 15.36
C ALA A 414 -5.18 -19.81 14.27
N LEU A 415 -5.52 -20.09 13.01
CA LEU A 415 -4.60 -19.92 11.89
C LEU A 415 -4.28 -18.44 11.60
N THR A 416 -5.20 -17.50 11.86
CA THR A 416 -4.89 -16.06 11.79
C THR A 416 -3.79 -15.68 12.78
N LEU A 417 -3.92 -16.07 14.05
CA LEU A 417 -2.90 -15.84 15.07
C LEU A 417 -1.60 -16.61 14.78
N LEU A 418 -1.70 -17.84 14.26
CA LEU A 418 -0.53 -18.62 13.85
C LEU A 418 0.28 -17.89 12.76
N GLY A 419 -0.39 -17.28 11.79
CA GLY A 419 0.25 -16.51 10.73
C GLY A 419 1.09 -15.37 11.28
N GLU A 420 0.53 -14.62 12.24
CA GLU A 420 1.25 -13.55 12.95
C GLU A 420 2.47 -14.11 13.70
N ILE A 421 2.28 -15.17 14.50
CA ILE A 421 3.36 -15.80 15.29
C ILE A 421 4.49 -16.33 14.39
N LEU A 422 4.17 -16.94 13.26
CA LEU A 422 5.15 -17.62 12.40
C LEU A 422 6.00 -16.68 11.56
N GLY A 423 5.42 -15.59 11.07
CA GLY A 423 6.00 -14.82 9.98
C GLY A 423 5.89 -13.29 10.09
N ALA A 424 5.31 -12.75 11.15
CA ALA A 424 5.29 -11.30 11.37
C ALA A 424 6.49 -10.83 12.20
N GLY A 425 7.24 -9.88 11.67
CA GLY A 425 8.39 -9.30 12.37
C GLY A 425 9.67 -10.15 12.29
N GLU A 426 10.78 -9.54 12.72
CA GLU A 426 12.12 -10.14 12.65
C GLU A 426 12.40 -11.11 13.79
N ASP A 427 11.60 -11.10 14.85
CA ASP A 427 11.65 -12.07 15.94
C ASP A 427 10.88 -13.36 15.63
N SER A 428 10.10 -13.40 14.53
CA SER A 428 9.31 -14.55 14.13
C SER A 428 10.15 -15.81 13.84
N PRO A 429 9.64 -17.01 14.14
CA PRO A 429 10.38 -18.26 13.95
C PRO A 429 10.90 -18.48 12.52
N LEU A 430 10.11 -18.12 11.50
CA LEU A 430 10.51 -18.30 10.10
C LEU A 430 11.57 -17.30 9.68
N TYR A 431 11.44 -16.02 10.07
CA TYR A 431 12.45 -15.01 9.77
C TYR A 431 13.81 -15.41 10.36
N ARG A 432 13.82 -15.80 11.65
CA ARG A 432 15.06 -16.23 12.30
C ARG A 432 15.69 -17.42 11.59
N ALA A 433 14.92 -18.47 11.35
CA ALA A 433 15.45 -19.68 10.73
C ALA A 433 15.98 -19.44 9.30
N LEU A 434 15.23 -18.72 8.46
CA LEU A 434 15.52 -18.63 7.02
C LEU A 434 16.38 -17.43 6.63
N VAL A 435 16.13 -16.27 7.24
CA VAL A 435 16.78 -15.00 6.87
C VAL A 435 18.00 -14.74 7.74
N LYS A 436 17.88 -14.90 9.06
CA LYS A 436 18.93 -14.54 10.02
C LYS A 436 19.98 -15.64 10.20
N ASP A 437 19.54 -16.83 10.57
CA ASP A 437 20.42 -17.93 11.00
C ASP A 437 21.01 -18.67 9.79
N ALA A 438 20.14 -19.25 8.94
CA ALA A 438 20.60 -20.00 7.77
C ALA A 438 21.00 -19.11 6.59
N ARG A 439 20.52 -17.85 6.56
CA ARG A 439 20.78 -16.88 5.48
C ARG A 439 20.44 -17.40 4.08
N VAL A 440 19.43 -18.25 3.97
CA VAL A 440 18.97 -18.86 2.70
C VAL A 440 17.88 -18.05 2.01
N ALA A 441 17.20 -17.17 2.75
CA ALA A 441 16.17 -16.28 2.23
C ALA A 441 16.56 -14.80 2.41
N LEU A 442 16.07 -13.97 1.49
CA LEU A 442 16.07 -12.50 1.59
C LEU A 442 14.87 -11.99 2.38
N SER A 443 13.74 -12.69 2.28
CA SER A 443 12.51 -12.40 3.02
C SER A 443 11.67 -13.66 3.18
N VAL A 444 10.84 -13.70 4.22
CA VAL A 444 9.80 -14.71 4.41
C VAL A 444 8.57 -14.06 5.05
N ASN A 445 7.38 -14.44 4.63
CA ASN A 445 6.12 -13.99 5.23
C ASN A 445 5.05 -15.07 5.16
N THR A 446 4.11 -15.02 6.09
CA THR A 446 2.87 -15.79 6.09
C THR A 446 1.78 -15.03 5.32
N ASN A 447 0.79 -15.74 4.80
CA ASN A 447 -0.39 -15.17 4.13
C ASN A 447 -1.61 -15.97 4.56
N PHE A 448 -2.50 -15.36 5.33
CA PHE A 448 -3.76 -15.96 5.71
C PHE A 448 -4.82 -14.91 6.02
N PRO A 449 -6.03 -15.02 5.46
CA PRO A 449 -6.38 -15.87 4.31
C PRO A 449 -5.55 -15.51 3.08
N TRP A 450 -5.11 -16.50 2.30
CA TRP A 450 -4.36 -16.25 1.06
C TRP A 450 -5.27 -16.18 -0.17
N TRP A 451 -6.28 -17.05 -0.25
CA TRP A 451 -6.95 -17.29 -1.52
C TRP A 451 -8.27 -16.54 -1.70
N THR A 452 -9.18 -16.63 -0.73
CA THR A 452 -10.56 -16.14 -0.90
C THR A 452 -10.83 -14.78 -0.26
N GLY A 453 -9.93 -14.34 0.62
CA GLY A 453 -10.01 -13.07 1.33
C GLY A 453 -10.80 -13.16 2.65
N PRO A 454 -10.82 -12.08 3.45
CA PRO A 454 -11.25 -12.13 4.85
C PRO A 454 -12.75 -12.29 5.08
N PHE A 455 -13.58 -12.20 4.03
CA PHE A 455 -15.04 -12.18 4.17
C PHE A 455 -15.74 -13.36 3.51
N ASN A 456 -15.07 -14.26 2.78
CA ASN A 456 -15.75 -15.34 2.08
C ASN A 456 -16.08 -16.53 3.01
N PRO A 457 -17.35 -16.82 3.31
CA PRO A 457 -17.69 -17.98 4.14
C PRO A 457 -17.80 -19.30 3.36
N GLY A 458 -17.92 -19.24 2.02
CA GLY A 458 -18.33 -20.39 1.21
C GLY A 458 -17.20 -21.10 0.47
N GLY A 459 -16.04 -20.45 0.29
CA GLY A 459 -14.92 -20.97 -0.49
C GLY A 459 -13.80 -21.60 0.35
N PRO A 460 -13.03 -22.54 -0.22
CA PRO A 460 -11.85 -23.10 0.43
C PRO A 460 -10.72 -22.07 0.39
N ASP A 461 -10.15 -21.75 1.54
CA ASP A 461 -9.00 -20.85 1.65
C ASP A 461 -7.69 -21.63 1.82
N LEU A 462 -6.58 -20.90 1.78
CA LEU A 462 -5.23 -21.41 1.98
C LEU A 462 -4.53 -20.63 3.09
N PHE A 463 -3.81 -21.37 3.95
CA PHE A 463 -2.76 -20.82 4.79
C PHE A 463 -1.44 -20.90 4.02
N GLY A 464 -0.78 -19.76 3.82
CA GLY A 464 0.35 -19.61 2.92
C GLY A 464 1.64 -19.16 3.56
N LEU A 465 2.76 -19.57 2.98
CA LEU A 465 4.09 -19.00 3.24
C LEU A 465 4.74 -18.62 1.90
N MET A 466 5.42 -17.48 1.88
CA MET A 466 6.20 -17.01 0.74
C MET A 466 7.61 -16.64 1.19
N ALA A 467 8.63 -17.12 0.47
CA ALA A 467 10.04 -16.81 0.75
C ALA A 467 10.78 -16.40 -0.53
N SER A 468 11.41 -15.22 -0.52
CA SER A 468 12.35 -14.81 -1.57
C SER A 468 13.72 -15.41 -1.26
N LEU A 469 14.31 -16.20 -2.14
CA LEU A 469 15.53 -16.96 -1.85
C LEU A 469 16.79 -16.18 -2.22
N LYS A 470 17.91 -16.44 -1.54
CA LYS A 470 19.21 -15.94 -2.01
C LYS A 470 19.63 -16.67 -3.29
N PRO A 471 20.31 -16.02 -4.24
CA PRO A 471 20.84 -16.69 -5.43
C PRO A 471 21.66 -17.95 -5.07
N GLY A 472 21.43 -19.06 -5.78
CA GLY A 472 22.09 -20.35 -5.54
C GLY A 472 21.46 -21.22 -4.44
N THR A 473 20.44 -20.73 -3.74
CA THR A 473 19.70 -21.51 -2.73
C THR A 473 18.67 -22.42 -3.41
N GLY A 474 18.67 -23.71 -3.09
CA GLY A 474 17.65 -24.67 -3.54
C GLY A 474 16.38 -24.65 -2.68
N ALA A 475 15.21 -24.72 -3.32
CA ALA A 475 13.91 -24.70 -2.64
C ALA A 475 13.76 -25.78 -1.55
N ASP A 476 14.31 -26.98 -1.77
CA ASP A 476 14.22 -28.08 -0.80
C ASP A 476 14.91 -27.77 0.53
N ALA A 477 16.01 -27.01 0.52
CA ALA A 477 16.67 -26.61 1.76
C ALA A 477 15.78 -25.68 2.58
N VAL A 478 15.08 -24.77 1.92
CA VAL A 478 14.16 -23.81 2.55
C VAL A 478 12.91 -24.53 3.06
N LEU A 479 12.36 -25.48 2.30
CA LEU A 479 11.23 -26.31 2.74
C LEU A 479 11.58 -27.12 3.98
N ARG A 480 12.75 -27.77 4.02
CA ARG A 480 13.18 -28.54 5.21
C ARG A 480 13.27 -27.66 6.46
N LEU A 481 13.92 -26.50 6.37
CA LEU A 481 14.02 -25.56 7.49
C LEU A 481 12.63 -25.02 7.91
N THR A 482 11.74 -24.80 6.94
CA THR A 482 10.35 -24.42 7.22
C THR A 482 9.63 -25.55 7.98
N ASP A 483 9.78 -26.79 7.54
CA ASP A 483 9.17 -27.96 8.16
C ASP A 483 9.72 -28.19 9.58
N GLU A 484 11.02 -27.99 9.82
CA GLU A 484 11.63 -28.05 11.16
C GLU A 484 11.00 -27.00 12.11
N VAL A 485 10.80 -25.77 11.63
CA VAL A 485 10.13 -24.72 12.41
C VAL A 485 8.69 -25.10 12.75
N LEU A 486 7.94 -25.59 11.75
CA LEU A 486 6.54 -25.99 11.91
C LEU A 486 6.39 -27.18 12.87
N VAL A 487 7.24 -28.20 12.74
CA VAL A 487 7.23 -29.39 13.60
C VAL A 487 7.58 -29.03 15.04
N ARG A 488 8.61 -28.20 15.27
CA ARG A 488 8.95 -27.73 16.62
C ARG A 488 7.78 -26.97 17.24
N LEU A 489 7.18 -26.03 16.50
CA LEU A 489 6.04 -25.27 17.01
C LEU A 489 4.80 -26.16 17.25
N ALA A 490 4.61 -27.21 16.45
CA ALA A 490 3.52 -28.16 16.65
C ALA A 490 3.74 -29.08 17.87
N ALA A 491 4.99 -29.34 18.24
CA ALA A 491 5.34 -30.12 19.43
C ALA A 491 5.26 -29.28 20.70
N GLU A 492 5.78 -28.05 20.68
CA GLU A 492 5.90 -27.17 21.86
C GLU A 492 4.64 -26.31 22.06
N GLY A 493 4.04 -25.82 20.97
CA GLY A 493 3.08 -24.71 20.98
C GLY A 493 3.77 -23.35 21.03
N PRO A 494 3.07 -22.24 20.70
CA PRO A 494 3.63 -20.91 20.92
C PRO A 494 3.74 -20.64 22.43
N SER A 495 4.76 -19.87 22.81
CA SER A 495 4.83 -19.33 24.18
C SER A 495 3.72 -18.32 24.43
N GLU A 496 3.33 -18.13 25.70
CA GLU A 496 2.33 -17.12 26.09
C GLU A 496 2.74 -15.70 25.66
N ALA A 497 4.03 -15.38 25.71
CA ALA A 497 4.54 -14.09 25.24
C ALA A 497 4.33 -13.89 23.73
N GLN A 498 4.55 -14.94 22.92
CA GLN A 498 4.31 -14.88 21.47
C GLN A 498 2.82 -14.73 21.16
N LEU A 499 1.96 -15.47 21.87
CA LEU A 499 0.51 -15.35 21.69
C LEU A 499 0.00 -13.98 22.11
N ALA A 500 0.47 -13.44 23.24
CA ALA A 500 0.09 -12.12 23.73
C ALA A 500 0.52 -11.01 22.74
N ALA A 501 1.75 -11.08 22.23
CA ALA A 501 2.23 -10.15 21.21
C ALA A 501 1.40 -10.25 19.93
N ALA A 502 1.13 -11.46 19.43
CA ALA A 502 0.31 -11.66 18.23
C ALA A 502 -1.12 -11.12 18.39
N LYS A 503 -1.77 -11.38 19.53
CA LYS A 503 -3.09 -10.80 19.84
C LYS A 503 -3.05 -9.28 19.87
N THR A 504 -2.00 -8.72 20.47
CA THR A 504 -1.83 -7.27 20.57
C THR A 504 -1.61 -6.63 19.20
N THR A 505 -0.82 -7.25 18.31
CA THR A 505 -0.64 -6.77 16.93
C THR A 505 -1.94 -6.88 16.13
N ILE A 506 -2.69 -7.96 16.26
CA ILE A 506 -3.99 -8.12 15.61
C ILE A 506 -5.00 -7.09 16.12
N GLU A 507 -5.04 -6.85 17.44
CA GLU A 507 -5.87 -5.80 18.03
C GLU A 507 -5.55 -4.44 17.42
N LEU A 508 -4.27 -4.07 17.34
CA LEU A 508 -3.86 -2.83 16.70
C LEU A 508 -4.31 -2.80 15.24
N SER A 509 -4.04 -3.87 14.47
CA SER A 509 -4.39 -3.93 13.05
C SER A 509 -5.88 -3.73 12.81
N TRP A 510 -6.73 -4.46 13.54
CA TRP A 510 -8.18 -4.35 13.41
C TRP A 510 -8.70 -3.00 13.88
N THR A 511 -8.16 -2.44 14.96
CA THR A 511 -8.55 -1.13 15.46
C THR A 511 -8.17 -0.03 14.49
N LYS A 512 -6.93 -0.04 14.00
CA LYS A 512 -6.40 0.92 13.02
C LYS A 512 -7.17 0.87 11.70
N ASP A 513 -7.56 -0.32 11.24
CA ASP A 513 -8.37 -0.46 10.03
C ASP A 513 -9.70 0.29 10.13
N LEU A 514 -10.28 0.42 11.33
CA LEU A 514 -11.52 1.17 11.56
C LEU A 514 -11.30 2.69 11.63
N GLU A 515 -10.08 3.22 11.56
CA GLU A 515 -9.86 4.68 11.61
C GLU A 515 -10.52 5.40 10.41
N LYS A 516 -10.41 4.80 9.22
CA LYS A 516 -10.94 5.38 7.99
C LYS A 516 -12.45 5.07 7.86
N LEU A 517 -13.27 6.10 7.65
CA LEU A 517 -14.72 5.94 7.41
C LEU A 517 -15.03 4.94 6.27
N ILE A 518 -14.24 4.97 5.20
CA ILE A 518 -14.39 4.04 4.07
C ILE A 518 -14.13 2.59 4.46
N SER A 519 -13.16 2.35 5.35
CA SER A 519 -12.89 1.02 5.87
C SER A 519 -14.02 0.52 6.75
N ARG A 520 -14.65 1.39 7.56
CA ARG A 520 -15.86 1.04 8.33
C ARG A 520 -17.01 0.64 7.40
N ALA A 521 -17.33 1.48 6.41
CA ALA A 521 -18.40 1.19 5.44
C ALA A 521 -18.15 -0.12 4.69
N LYS A 522 -16.93 -0.33 4.17
CA LYS A 522 -16.55 -1.57 3.49
C LYS A 522 -16.62 -2.80 4.38
N SER A 523 -16.11 -2.71 5.61
CA SER A 523 -16.10 -3.84 6.55
C SER A 523 -17.51 -4.22 6.94
N LEU A 524 -18.31 -3.27 7.42
CA LEU A 524 -19.71 -3.49 7.80
C LEU A 524 -20.54 -4.00 6.61
N GLY A 525 -20.34 -3.42 5.42
CA GLY A 525 -20.97 -3.86 4.18
C GLY A 525 -20.59 -5.28 3.79
N SER A 526 -19.30 -5.64 3.87
CA SER A 526 -18.81 -6.98 3.52
C SER A 526 -19.26 -8.03 4.54
N TYR A 527 -19.26 -7.71 5.84
CA TYR A 527 -19.83 -8.57 6.88
C TYR A 527 -21.33 -8.81 6.65
N ALA A 528 -22.09 -7.76 6.40
CA ALA A 528 -23.52 -7.88 6.10
C ALA A 528 -23.79 -8.64 4.79
N ALA A 529 -22.97 -8.45 3.76
CA ALA A 529 -23.16 -9.06 2.46
C ALA A 529 -22.77 -10.54 2.44
N MET A 530 -21.60 -10.87 2.99
CA MET A 530 -20.99 -12.19 2.89
C MET A 530 -21.29 -13.05 4.12
N VAL A 531 -21.15 -12.51 5.33
CA VAL A 531 -21.36 -13.26 6.58
C VAL A 531 -22.83 -13.18 7.04
N GLY A 532 -23.57 -12.16 6.59
CA GLY A 532 -24.99 -11.97 6.85
C GLY A 532 -25.30 -10.95 7.94
N ASP A 533 -24.35 -10.65 8.82
CA ASP A 533 -24.54 -9.75 9.97
C ASP A 533 -23.34 -8.80 10.13
N PRO A 534 -23.53 -7.46 10.05
CA PRO A 534 -22.46 -6.49 10.27
C PRO A 534 -21.86 -6.53 11.69
N GLU A 535 -22.59 -7.00 12.70
CA GLU A 535 -22.08 -7.11 14.07
C GLU A 535 -21.07 -8.25 14.27
N ASN A 536 -20.95 -9.16 13.30
CA ASN A 536 -19.95 -10.24 13.38
C ASN A 536 -18.51 -9.71 13.40
N LEU A 537 -18.25 -8.46 13.01
CA LEU A 537 -16.96 -7.81 13.25
C LEU A 537 -16.53 -7.91 14.71
N SER A 538 -17.43 -7.57 15.65
CA SER A 538 -17.13 -7.62 17.09
C SER A 538 -17.04 -9.04 17.62
N ARG A 539 -17.87 -9.95 17.12
CA ARG A 539 -17.88 -11.36 17.56
C ARG A 539 -16.64 -12.11 17.09
N ASP A 540 -16.22 -11.90 15.84
CA ASP A 540 -15.01 -12.49 15.27
C ASP A 540 -13.76 -11.95 16.00
N PHE A 541 -13.74 -10.65 16.31
CA PHE A 541 -12.68 -10.05 17.11
C PHE A 541 -12.57 -10.69 18.51
N ALA A 542 -13.70 -10.78 19.22
CA ALA A 542 -13.74 -11.39 20.55
C ALA A 542 -13.35 -12.88 20.54
N ALA A 543 -13.83 -13.63 19.53
CA ALA A 543 -13.48 -15.03 19.35
C ALA A 543 -11.96 -15.21 19.21
N MET A 544 -11.31 -14.39 18.39
CA MET A 544 -9.86 -14.43 18.21
C MET A 544 -9.09 -14.03 19.47
N MET A 545 -9.55 -13.00 20.19
CA MET A 545 -8.92 -12.58 21.45
C MET A 545 -9.05 -13.62 22.57
N SER A 546 -10.05 -14.51 22.49
CA SER A 546 -10.27 -15.58 23.48
C SER A 546 -9.39 -16.83 23.30
N LEU A 547 -8.69 -16.97 22.17
CA LEU A 547 -7.94 -18.19 21.85
C LEU A 547 -6.71 -18.40 22.74
N THR A 548 -6.38 -19.65 23.03
CA THR A 548 -5.23 -20.06 23.87
C THR A 548 -4.09 -20.63 23.04
N ALA A 549 -2.89 -20.75 23.61
CA ALA A 549 -1.75 -21.37 22.93
C ALA A 549 -2.05 -22.83 22.51
N ALA A 550 -2.84 -23.55 23.31
CA ALA A 550 -3.31 -24.89 22.98
C ALA A 550 -4.20 -24.91 21.72
N ASP A 551 -5.03 -23.89 21.52
CA ASP A 551 -5.88 -23.79 20.33
C ASP A 551 -5.05 -23.55 19.07
N ILE A 552 -4.02 -22.71 19.15
CA ILE A 552 -3.09 -22.47 18.04
C ILE A 552 -2.33 -23.76 17.69
N LYS A 553 -1.84 -24.47 18.71
CA LYS A 553 -1.17 -25.76 18.55
C LYS A 553 -2.09 -26.80 17.93
N ALA A 554 -3.35 -26.88 18.37
CA ALA A 554 -4.33 -27.80 17.82
C ALA A 554 -4.60 -27.51 16.33
N ALA A 555 -4.84 -26.25 15.96
CA ALA A 555 -5.08 -25.86 14.57
C ALA A 555 -3.85 -26.12 13.67
N LEU A 556 -2.64 -25.84 14.16
CA LEU A 556 -1.38 -26.14 13.47
C LEU A 556 -1.24 -27.64 13.16
N ASN A 557 -1.56 -28.51 14.12
CA ASN A 557 -1.53 -29.97 13.94
C ASN A 557 -2.67 -30.48 13.04
N GLU A 558 -3.84 -29.84 13.08
CA GLU A 558 -5.01 -30.27 12.31
C GLU A 558 -4.96 -29.83 10.83
N TRP A 559 -4.33 -28.69 10.52
CA TRP A 559 -4.40 -28.11 9.18
C TRP A 559 -3.06 -28.06 8.43
N ILE A 560 -1.93 -28.07 9.12
CA ILE A 560 -0.63 -27.79 8.49
C ILE A 560 0.33 -28.97 8.61
N VAL A 561 0.69 -29.36 9.84
CA VAL A 561 1.75 -30.36 10.07
C VAL A 561 1.27 -31.76 9.67
N GLY A 562 2.06 -32.41 8.80
CA GLY A 562 1.72 -33.73 8.25
C GLY A 562 0.53 -33.74 7.28
N LYS A 563 0.05 -32.56 6.84
CA LYS A 563 -1.05 -32.44 5.88
C LYS A 563 -0.52 -32.19 4.46
N GLY A 564 -1.35 -32.48 3.45
CA GLY A 564 -1.02 -32.18 2.07
C GLY A 564 -0.88 -30.68 1.82
N ARG A 565 0.00 -30.32 0.89
CA ARG A 565 0.35 -28.92 0.59
C ARG A 565 0.63 -28.71 -0.88
N ALA A 566 0.35 -27.50 -1.37
CA ALA A 566 0.75 -27.04 -2.68
C ALA A 566 2.07 -26.26 -2.56
N VAL A 567 3.05 -26.61 -3.39
CA VAL A 567 4.35 -25.96 -3.45
C VAL A 567 4.59 -25.41 -4.85
N VAL A 568 4.83 -24.11 -4.95
CA VAL A 568 5.16 -23.43 -6.20
C VAL A 568 6.53 -22.76 -6.07
N GLU A 569 7.43 -23.10 -6.98
CA GLU A 569 8.74 -22.45 -7.08
C GLU A 569 8.78 -21.56 -8.33
N ALA A 570 8.93 -20.26 -8.14
CA ALA A 570 9.18 -19.31 -9.22
C ALA A 570 10.69 -19.22 -9.47
N ARG A 571 11.16 -19.57 -10.69
CA ARG A 571 12.59 -19.56 -11.06
C ARG A 571 12.91 -18.48 -12.08
N PRO A 572 13.92 -17.63 -11.83
CA PRO A 572 14.49 -16.78 -12.87
C PRO A 572 14.97 -17.61 -14.07
N THR A 573 14.68 -17.16 -15.30
CA THR A 573 15.22 -17.77 -16.53
C THR A 573 16.07 -16.79 -17.35
N PRO A 574 17.14 -17.25 -18.04
CA PRO A 574 17.84 -16.44 -19.04
C PRO A 574 16.91 -15.99 -20.17
N GLU A 575 17.18 -14.81 -20.71
CA GLU A 575 16.27 -14.01 -21.51
C GLU A 575 15.96 -14.61 -22.90
N LEU A 576 14.67 -14.67 -23.26
CA LEU A 576 14.19 -14.86 -24.64
C LEU A 576 13.03 -13.89 -24.93
N ALA A 577 13.06 -13.34 -26.14
CA ALA A 577 12.22 -12.24 -26.62
C ALA A 577 10.72 -12.58 -26.65
N LEU A 578 9.85 -11.56 -26.50
CA LEU A 578 8.39 -11.71 -26.65
C LEU A 578 7.79 -10.69 -27.61
N ALA A 579 6.78 -11.21 -28.32
CA ALA A 579 5.99 -10.78 -29.48
C ALA A 579 5.52 -9.30 -29.58
N PRO A 580 5.14 -8.86 -30.81
CA PRO A 580 4.89 -7.46 -31.16
C PRO A 580 3.52 -6.90 -30.73
N GLU A 581 3.46 -5.57 -30.85
CA GLU A 581 2.46 -4.60 -30.39
C GLU A 581 1.16 -4.60 -31.23
N VAL A 582 0.01 -4.35 -30.59
CA VAL A 582 -1.29 -4.14 -31.24
C VAL A 582 -1.74 -2.70 -31.02
N ALA A 583 -2.24 -2.07 -32.09
CA ALA A 583 -2.64 -0.66 -32.11
C ALA A 583 -3.94 -0.38 -31.33
N THR A 584 -3.99 0.79 -30.69
CA THR A 584 -5.14 1.33 -29.97
C THR A 584 -6.14 2.05 -30.92
N PRO A 585 -7.46 1.81 -30.79
CA PRO A 585 -8.50 2.52 -31.53
C PRO A 585 -8.82 3.90 -30.94
N LYS A 586 -9.28 4.82 -31.80
CA LYS A 586 -9.65 6.21 -31.46
C LYS A 586 -11.03 6.33 -30.81
N VAL A 587 -11.18 7.27 -29.88
CA VAL A 587 -12.45 7.65 -29.23
C VAL A 587 -13.03 8.92 -29.88
N PRO A 588 -14.24 8.89 -30.48
CA PRO A 588 -14.95 10.10 -30.90
C PRO A 588 -15.56 10.95 -29.77
N ASP A 589 -15.76 12.23 -30.11
CA ASP A 589 -16.29 13.33 -29.31
C ASP A 589 -17.62 13.08 -28.57
N GLN A 590 -17.73 13.71 -27.41
CA GLN A 590 -18.90 13.67 -26.53
C GLN A 590 -20.09 14.44 -27.13
N LYS A 591 -21.27 13.80 -27.18
CA LYS A 591 -22.53 14.50 -27.50
C LYS A 591 -23.01 15.34 -26.30
N PRO A 592 -23.69 16.48 -26.55
CA PRO A 592 -24.32 17.29 -25.50
C PRO A 592 -25.39 16.52 -24.71
N ARG A 593 -25.72 17.03 -23.52
CA ARG A 593 -26.57 16.41 -22.50
C ARG A 593 -28.00 16.18 -23.03
N PRO A 594 -28.69 15.09 -22.64
CA PRO A 594 -30.13 15.02 -22.83
C PRO A 594 -30.83 16.12 -22.01
N GLU A 595 -31.88 16.73 -22.56
CA GLU A 595 -32.70 17.70 -21.84
C GLU A 595 -33.54 17.01 -20.75
N GLY A 596 -33.64 17.62 -19.56
CA GLY A 596 -34.48 17.14 -18.44
C GLY A 596 -33.79 16.25 -17.39
N ASP A 597 -32.53 16.55 -17.01
CA ASP A 597 -31.76 15.74 -16.05
C ASP A 597 -32.45 15.60 -14.67
N PRO A 598 -32.79 14.37 -14.22
CA PRO A 598 -33.42 14.13 -12.92
C PRO A 598 -32.45 14.20 -11.72
N ARG A 599 -31.17 14.54 -11.95
CA ARG A 599 -30.13 14.62 -10.92
C ARG A 599 -30.52 15.57 -9.78
N PRO A 600 -30.39 15.12 -8.51
CA PRO A 600 -30.48 16.01 -7.35
C PRO A 600 -29.40 17.09 -7.38
N GLU A 601 -29.78 18.33 -7.04
CA GLU A 601 -28.81 19.42 -6.83
C GLU A 601 -27.79 19.06 -5.73
N ILE A 602 -26.56 19.54 -5.89
CA ILE A 602 -25.53 19.44 -4.86
C ILE A 602 -25.85 20.49 -3.80
N ASP A 603 -25.98 20.08 -2.54
CA ASP A 603 -26.24 21.02 -1.45
C ASP A 603 -25.00 21.92 -1.18
N ALA A 604 -25.13 22.95 -0.34
CA ALA A 604 -23.98 23.76 0.06
C ALA A 604 -22.99 22.93 0.91
N GLN A 605 -21.68 23.07 0.65
CA GLN A 605 -20.66 22.41 1.47
C GLN A 605 -20.65 22.99 2.89
N SER A 606 -20.62 22.09 3.88
CA SER A 606 -20.42 22.46 5.28
C SER A 606 -18.95 22.81 5.55
N ALA A 607 -18.71 23.75 6.45
CA ALA A 607 -17.36 24.07 6.89
C ALA A 607 -16.71 22.86 7.56
N VAL A 608 -15.44 22.60 7.25
CA VAL A 608 -14.65 21.59 7.96
C VAL A 608 -14.27 22.17 9.32
N PRO A 609 -14.62 21.53 10.44
CA PRO A 609 -14.23 22.02 11.76
C PRO A 609 -12.70 21.98 11.88
N ALA A 610 -12.12 23.10 12.34
CA ALA A 610 -10.68 23.15 12.58
C ALA A 610 -10.32 22.27 13.78
N ALA A 611 -9.30 21.42 13.63
CA ALA A 611 -8.77 20.65 14.75
C ALA A 611 -8.17 21.58 15.81
N LYS A 612 -8.49 21.33 17.09
CA LYS A 612 -7.84 22.03 18.19
C LYS A 612 -6.42 21.51 18.33
N LEU A 613 -5.45 22.40 18.16
CA LEU A 613 -4.02 22.07 18.24
C LEU A 613 -3.48 22.47 19.60
N GLU A 614 -2.93 21.50 20.33
CA GLU A 614 -2.15 21.75 21.53
C GLU A 614 -0.66 21.75 21.18
N ARG A 615 0.07 22.75 21.67
CA ARG A 615 1.50 22.92 21.38
C ARG A 615 2.28 23.14 22.66
N PHE A 616 3.36 22.40 22.82
CA PHE A 616 4.30 22.58 23.91
C PHE A 616 5.71 22.15 23.49
N THR A 617 6.71 22.59 24.24
CA THR A 617 8.11 22.18 24.06
C THR A 617 8.55 21.47 25.33
N LEU A 618 9.19 20.31 25.18
CA LEU A 618 9.76 19.58 26.31
C LEU A 618 11.03 20.25 26.82
N SER A 619 11.51 19.88 28.00
CA SER A 619 12.72 20.47 28.59
C SER A 619 13.99 20.26 27.75
N ASN A 620 14.01 19.23 26.90
CA ASN A 620 15.13 18.91 26.00
C ASN A 620 15.05 19.63 24.63
N GLY A 621 14.05 20.50 24.41
CA GLY A 621 13.87 21.26 23.17
C GLY A 621 13.02 20.57 22.10
N LEU A 622 12.53 19.34 22.34
CA LEU A 622 11.59 18.66 21.42
C LEU A 622 10.26 19.43 21.36
N LYS A 623 9.87 19.86 20.16
CA LYS A 623 8.58 20.50 19.93
C LYS A 623 7.51 19.42 19.77
N VAL A 624 6.38 19.59 20.45
CA VAL A 624 5.24 18.67 20.36
C VAL A 624 4.01 19.40 19.85
N VAL A 625 3.33 18.82 18.87
CA VAL A 625 2.01 19.23 18.40
C VAL A 625 1.06 18.06 18.64
N PHE A 626 0.01 18.27 19.42
CA PHE A 626 -0.97 17.24 19.74
C PHE A 626 -2.38 17.60 19.27
N VAL A 627 -3.07 16.62 18.69
CA VAL A 627 -4.48 16.67 18.33
C VAL A 627 -5.21 15.54 19.05
N LYS A 628 -6.07 15.88 20.02
CA LYS A 628 -6.85 14.88 20.74
C LYS A 628 -7.96 14.31 19.87
N ASP A 629 -8.04 12.98 19.80
CA ASP A 629 -9.12 12.23 19.16
C ASP A 629 -9.36 10.90 19.87
N SER A 630 -10.45 10.80 20.63
CA SER A 630 -10.76 9.63 21.48
C SER A 630 -11.74 8.64 20.82
N ARG A 631 -11.92 8.67 19.49
CA ARG A 631 -12.86 7.76 18.81
C ARG A 631 -12.41 6.31 18.78
N LEU A 632 -11.09 6.10 18.76
CA LEU A 632 -10.45 4.79 18.79
C LEU A 632 -9.32 4.81 19.82
N PRO A 633 -9.04 3.69 20.51
CA PRO A 633 -8.00 3.60 21.54
C PRO A 633 -6.59 3.51 20.92
N ILE A 634 -6.26 4.41 20.00
CA ILE A 634 -5.00 4.46 19.28
C ILE A 634 -4.38 5.86 19.36
N LEU A 635 -3.05 5.90 19.22
CA LEU A 635 -2.28 7.13 19.09
C LEU A 635 -1.36 7.00 17.88
N GLU A 636 -1.42 7.96 16.97
CA GLU A 636 -0.42 8.17 15.93
C GLU A 636 0.69 9.08 16.42
N ALA A 637 1.92 8.76 16.04
CA ALA A 637 3.09 9.57 16.31
C ALA A 637 3.94 9.74 15.05
N ARG A 638 4.30 10.98 14.72
CA ARG A 638 5.26 11.32 13.68
C ARG A 638 6.36 12.19 14.26
N LEU A 639 7.52 11.60 14.45
CA LEU A 639 8.72 12.31 14.85
C LEU A 639 9.51 12.69 13.60
N SER A 640 9.70 13.97 13.37
CA SER A 640 10.57 14.48 12.31
C SER A 640 11.83 15.09 12.92
N ILE A 641 12.98 14.53 12.57
CA ILE A 641 14.30 14.99 12.99
C ILE A 641 14.97 15.62 11.76
N PRO A 642 15.60 16.82 11.86
CA PRO A 642 16.31 17.47 10.75
C PRO A 642 17.63 16.75 10.42
N ALA A 643 17.51 15.50 9.97
CA ALA A 643 18.57 14.50 9.84
C ALA A 643 18.47 13.71 8.53
N GLY A 644 18.10 14.38 7.44
CA GLY A 644 17.99 13.75 6.12
C GLY A 644 19.32 13.53 5.41
N ARG A 645 19.23 13.15 4.13
CA ARG A 645 20.39 12.92 3.27
C ARG A 645 21.35 14.11 3.16
N ILE A 646 20.85 15.35 3.25
CA ILE A 646 21.69 16.56 3.22
C ILE A 646 22.66 16.65 4.40
N SER A 647 22.42 15.90 5.48
CA SER A 647 23.29 15.88 6.67
C SER A 647 24.55 15.02 6.49
N GLU A 648 24.66 14.28 5.38
CA GLU A 648 25.84 13.52 4.98
C GLU A 648 26.91 14.44 4.33
N ARG A 649 28.09 14.44 4.93
CA ARG A 649 29.31 15.11 4.46
C ARG A 649 30.00 14.29 3.38
N ALA A 650 31.04 14.86 2.76
CA ALA A 650 31.86 14.12 1.81
C ALA A 650 32.44 12.84 2.45
N GLY A 651 32.26 11.68 1.79
CA GLY A 651 32.69 10.38 2.30
C GLY A 651 31.73 9.70 3.29
N GLU A 652 30.57 10.31 3.56
CA GLU A 652 29.49 9.76 4.39
C GLU A 652 28.29 9.27 3.56
N ASP A 653 28.43 9.14 2.24
CA ASP A 653 27.36 8.68 1.35
C ASP A 653 26.74 7.36 1.84
N GLY A 654 25.43 7.38 2.09
CA GLY A 654 24.67 6.21 2.52
C GLY A 654 24.56 6.03 4.02
N LEU A 655 25.24 6.83 4.86
CA LEU A 655 25.08 6.75 6.32
C LEU A 655 23.68 7.13 6.77
N SER A 656 22.97 8.04 6.07
CA SER A 656 21.56 8.32 6.39
C SER A 656 20.65 7.12 6.13
N SER A 657 20.94 6.34 5.07
CA SER A 657 20.18 5.12 4.74
C SER A 657 20.52 3.99 5.70
N ALA A 658 21.80 3.83 6.07
CA ALA A 658 22.22 2.88 7.08
C ALA A 658 21.56 3.20 8.43
N VAL A 659 21.56 4.46 8.88
CA VAL A 659 20.90 4.84 10.14
C VAL A 659 19.41 4.58 10.07
N SER A 660 18.68 4.99 9.01
CA SER A 660 17.23 4.78 8.96
C SER A 660 16.86 3.29 8.99
N GLU A 661 17.63 2.43 8.32
CA GLU A 661 17.30 1.00 8.21
C GLU A 661 17.85 0.15 9.37
N LEU A 662 18.86 0.64 10.08
CA LEU A 662 19.48 -0.07 11.21
C LEU A 662 19.11 0.49 12.59
N LEU A 663 18.38 1.60 12.67
CA LEU A 663 18.07 2.27 13.95
C LEU A 663 17.35 1.33 14.93
N LEU A 664 16.47 0.46 14.43
CA LEU A 664 15.70 -0.49 15.23
C LEU A 664 16.42 -1.82 15.46
N GLN A 665 17.65 -1.97 14.96
CA GLN A 665 18.40 -3.25 15.01
C GLN A 665 19.23 -3.41 16.28
N GLY A 666 19.33 -2.38 17.13
CA GLY A 666 19.94 -2.50 18.43
C GLY A 666 20.05 -1.18 19.18
N ALA A 667 19.82 -1.25 20.48
CA ALA A 667 20.03 -0.18 21.44
C ALA A 667 20.74 -0.71 22.68
N GLU A 668 21.14 0.17 23.60
CA GLU A 668 21.82 -0.27 24.83
C GLU A 668 20.97 -1.32 25.59
N GLY A 669 21.56 -2.50 25.81
CA GLY A 669 20.91 -3.60 26.52
C GLY A 669 19.84 -4.37 25.72
N LYS A 670 19.58 -4.02 24.45
CA LYS A 670 18.57 -4.68 23.61
C LYS A 670 19.06 -4.89 22.18
N ASP A 671 19.03 -6.14 21.72
CA ASP A 671 19.23 -6.49 20.32
C ASP A 671 17.96 -6.23 19.49
N ALA A 672 18.04 -6.43 18.18
CA ALA A 672 16.91 -6.30 17.25
C ALA A 672 15.68 -7.09 17.69
N ARG A 673 15.89 -8.32 18.20
CA ARG A 673 14.81 -9.21 18.64
C ARG A 673 14.09 -8.65 19.86
N ALA A 674 14.85 -8.19 20.86
CA ALA A 674 14.29 -7.62 22.08
C ALA A 674 13.55 -6.30 21.80
N LEU A 675 14.04 -5.48 20.87
CA LEU A 675 13.34 -4.25 20.45
C LEU A 675 12.04 -4.56 19.69
N SER A 676 12.10 -5.45 18.70
CA SER A 676 10.93 -5.87 17.92
C SER A 676 9.84 -6.45 18.84
N ALA A 677 10.21 -7.36 19.75
CA ALA A 677 9.29 -7.94 20.72
C ALA A 677 8.72 -6.89 21.70
N ALA A 678 9.53 -5.90 22.12
CA ALA A 678 9.07 -4.83 22.99
C ALA A 678 8.01 -3.95 22.31
N PHE A 679 8.25 -3.50 21.07
CA PHE A 679 7.27 -2.69 20.34
C PHE A 679 6.00 -3.47 19.98
N ALA A 680 6.14 -4.71 19.49
CA ALA A 680 5.01 -5.57 19.16
C ALA A 680 4.17 -5.91 20.41
N GLY A 681 4.81 -6.24 21.53
CA GLY A 681 4.14 -6.51 22.80
C GLY A 681 3.40 -5.28 23.38
N LEU A 682 3.84 -4.07 23.04
CA LEU A 682 3.13 -2.83 23.36
C LEU A 682 1.99 -2.52 22.37
N GLY A 683 1.87 -3.25 21.27
CA GLY A 683 0.92 -2.94 20.21
C GLY A 683 1.25 -1.63 19.52
N TRP A 684 2.52 -1.45 19.19
CA TRP A 684 3.03 -0.33 18.42
C TRP A 684 3.77 -0.84 17.19
N GLN A 685 3.38 -0.32 16.04
CA GLN A 685 4.11 -0.51 14.79
C GLN A 685 4.79 0.81 14.45
N LEU A 686 6.05 0.73 14.00
CA LEU A 686 6.82 1.90 13.61
C LEU A 686 7.69 1.60 12.40
N ASP A 687 7.91 2.64 11.61
CA ASP A 687 8.83 2.68 10.48
C ASP A 687 9.76 3.88 10.64
N VAL A 688 10.99 3.71 10.18
CA VAL A 688 12.00 4.76 10.14
C VAL A 688 12.36 4.99 8.68
N SER A 689 12.02 6.17 8.19
CA SER A 689 12.30 6.59 6.82
C SER A 689 13.20 7.81 6.79
N ARG A 690 13.95 7.96 5.71
CA ARG A 690 14.79 9.13 5.46
C ARG A 690 14.37 9.83 4.18
N GLU A 691 14.23 11.13 4.29
CA GLU A 691 13.99 12.06 3.18
C GLU A 691 15.29 12.83 2.86
N LEU A 692 15.18 13.82 1.98
CA LEU A 692 16.30 14.70 1.68
C LEU A 692 16.73 15.49 2.92
N GLU A 693 15.79 16.02 3.70
CA GLU A 693 16.08 16.95 4.79
C GLU A 693 15.78 16.41 6.19
N SER A 694 14.95 15.37 6.28
CA SER A 694 14.54 14.80 7.56
C SER A 694 14.73 13.29 7.63
N LEU A 695 14.93 12.81 8.85
CA LEU A 695 14.69 11.42 9.24
C LEU A 695 13.35 11.42 9.98
N ASN A 696 12.43 10.58 9.54
CA ASN A 696 11.06 10.52 10.05
C ASN A 696 10.81 9.16 10.68
N ILE A 697 10.31 9.16 11.91
CA ILE A 697 9.79 7.97 12.57
C ILE A 697 8.27 8.11 12.57
N SER A 698 7.59 7.22 11.85
CA SER A 698 6.14 7.14 11.83
C SER A 698 5.72 5.92 12.64
N ALA A 699 4.86 6.12 13.63
CA ALA A 699 4.41 5.07 14.51
C ALA A 699 2.91 5.19 14.79
N THR A 700 2.25 4.05 14.95
CA THR A 700 0.86 3.98 15.39
C THR A 700 0.77 2.86 16.42
N GLY A 701 0.05 3.06 17.50
CA GLY A 701 -0.16 2.01 18.47
C GLY A 701 -1.31 2.25 19.44
N LEU A 702 -1.50 1.30 20.34
CA LEU A 702 -2.57 1.33 21.34
C LEU A 702 -2.27 2.43 22.38
N SER A 703 -3.24 3.34 22.58
CA SER A 703 -3.06 4.54 23.42
C SER A 703 -2.65 4.21 24.85
N ARG A 704 -3.24 3.16 25.42
CA ARG A 704 -2.93 2.65 26.77
C ARG A 704 -1.45 2.33 27.00
N ASN A 705 -0.70 2.06 25.93
CA ASN A 705 0.72 1.68 25.98
C ASN A 705 1.66 2.80 25.53
N ALA A 706 1.15 4.01 25.25
CA ALA A 706 1.92 5.12 24.69
C ALA A 706 3.14 5.53 25.54
N ALA A 707 3.00 5.61 26.87
CA ALA A 707 4.10 5.98 27.76
C ALA A 707 5.27 4.99 27.68
N SER A 708 4.96 3.69 27.70
CA SER A 708 5.95 2.62 27.54
C SER A 708 6.60 2.66 26.15
N PHE A 709 5.80 2.91 25.11
CA PHE A 709 6.31 3.06 23.74
C PHE A 709 7.33 4.21 23.63
N PHE A 710 7.01 5.40 24.15
CA PHE A 710 7.92 6.54 24.06
C PHE A 710 9.20 6.32 24.86
N LYS A 711 9.16 5.55 25.95
CA LYS A 711 10.37 5.14 26.69
C LYS A 711 11.28 4.26 25.84
N GLU A 712 10.71 3.28 25.13
CA GLU A 712 11.46 2.41 24.22
C GLU A 712 12.03 3.19 23.02
N LEU A 713 11.22 4.09 22.43
CA LEU A 713 11.66 4.96 21.36
C LEU A 713 12.80 5.91 21.80
N ALA A 714 12.71 6.46 23.01
CA ALA A 714 13.76 7.31 23.57
C ALA A 714 15.07 6.54 23.79
N LEU A 715 15.02 5.27 24.21
CA LEU A 715 16.21 4.42 24.32
C LEU A 715 16.88 4.23 22.95
N VAL A 716 16.08 3.91 21.93
CA VAL A 716 16.56 3.74 20.54
C VAL A 716 17.22 5.01 20.01
N LEU A 717 16.62 6.18 20.27
CA LEU A 717 17.13 7.47 19.79
C LEU A 717 18.39 7.93 20.54
N SER A 718 18.44 7.71 21.85
CA SER A 718 19.54 8.19 22.70
C SER A 718 20.76 7.26 22.70
N LYS A 719 20.55 5.95 22.55
CA LYS A 719 21.61 4.95 22.70
C LYS A 719 21.56 3.83 21.64
N PRO A 720 21.55 4.15 20.33
CA PRO A 720 21.61 3.14 19.29
C PRO A 720 22.99 2.46 19.25
N THR A 721 23.01 1.14 19.10
CA THR A 721 24.27 0.34 19.17
C THR A 721 24.80 -0.09 17.81
N PHE A 722 23.92 -0.19 16.80
CA PHE A 722 24.20 -0.66 15.43
C PHE A 722 25.06 -1.93 15.42
N PRO A 723 24.52 -3.11 15.80
CA PRO A 723 25.31 -4.33 15.92
C PRO A 723 26.08 -4.68 14.64
N GLU A 724 27.31 -5.19 14.77
CA GLU A 724 28.22 -5.38 13.62
C GLU A 724 27.69 -6.44 12.65
N GLU A 725 27.05 -7.48 13.18
CA GLU A 725 26.38 -8.53 12.44
C GLU A 725 25.21 -7.99 11.59
N GLU A 726 24.45 -7.03 12.14
CA GLU A 726 23.32 -6.40 11.44
C GLU A 726 23.81 -5.42 10.37
N VAL A 727 24.86 -4.64 10.66
CA VAL A 727 25.52 -3.77 9.65
C VAL A 727 26.08 -4.61 8.49
N SER A 728 26.66 -5.78 8.80
CA SER A 728 27.22 -6.67 7.78
C SER A 728 26.14 -7.32 6.92
N LEU A 729 25.08 -7.84 7.55
CA LEU A 729 23.91 -8.38 6.85
C LEU A 729 23.24 -7.31 5.98
N TRP A 730 23.13 -6.08 6.48
CA TRP A 730 22.59 -4.95 5.75
C TRP A 730 23.41 -4.65 4.50
N ARG A 731 24.75 -4.63 4.57
CA ARG A 731 25.60 -4.43 3.39
C ARG A 731 25.39 -5.52 2.34
N GLU A 732 25.37 -6.79 2.75
CA GLU A 732 25.12 -7.94 1.86
C GLU A 732 23.78 -7.80 1.12
N ASN A 733 22.72 -7.48 1.87
CA ASN A 733 21.37 -7.34 1.33
C ASN A 733 21.23 -6.08 0.46
N LYS A 734 21.83 -4.95 0.86
CA LYS A 734 21.74 -3.66 0.16
C LYS A 734 22.38 -3.71 -1.22
N VAL A 735 23.48 -4.43 -1.41
CA VAL A 735 24.08 -4.64 -2.74
C VAL A 735 23.10 -5.33 -3.68
N THR A 736 22.45 -6.40 -3.20
CA THR A 736 21.45 -7.15 -3.98
C THR A 736 20.23 -6.29 -4.27
N GLU A 737 19.74 -5.54 -3.28
CA GLU A 737 18.62 -4.61 -3.43
C GLU A 737 18.92 -3.53 -4.47
N MET A 738 20.09 -2.89 -4.42
CA MET A 738 20.47 -1.84 -5.36
C MET A 738 20.59 -2.37 -6.80
N LYS A 739 21.01 -3.62 -6.98
CA LYS A 739 20.98 -4.31 -8.29
C LYS A 739 19.55 -4.51 -8.78
N ILE A 740 18.62 -4.90 -7.90
CA ILE A 740 17.20 -5.01 -8.23
C ILE A 740 16.61 -3.64 -8.58
N GLN A 741 16.88 -2.59 -7.79
CA GLN A 741 16.37 -1.23 -8.04
C GLN A 741 16.86 -0.67 -9.37
N ARG A 742 18.16 -0.80 -9.69
CA ARG A 742 18.73 -0.38 -10.98
C ARG A 742 18.25 -1.19 -12.18
N SER A 743 17.50 -2.28 -11.96
CA SER A 743 16.79 -2.99 -13.04
C SER A 743 15.41 -2.42 -13.35
N LYS A 744 14.86 -1.59 -12.46
CA LYS A 744 13.53 -0.97 -12.59
C LYS A 744 13.63 0.34 -13.39
N PRO A 745 12.79 0.52 -14.43
CA PRO A 745 12.89 1.69 -15.31
C PRO A 745 12.64 3.02 -14.57
N ASP A 746 11.69 3.06 -13.63
CA ASP A 746 11.40 4.28 -12.84
C ASP A 746 12.58 4.72 -11.97
N PHE A 747 13.30 3.77 -11.36
CA PHE A 747 14.46 4.08 -10.54
C PHE A 747 15.58 4.68 -11.40
N MET A 748 15.87 4.07 -12.56
CA MET A 748 16.90 4.57 -13.47
C MET A 748 16.54 5.96 -14.02
N ALA A 749 15.28 6.19 -14.38
CA ALA A 749 14.79 7.49 -14.83
C ALA A 749 14.91 8.55 -13.73
N SER A 750 14.51 8.21 -12.49
CA SER A 750 14.62 9.12 -11.34
C SER A 750 16.08 9.47 -11.00
N GLU A 751 16.97 8.47 -11.00
CA GLU A 751 18.41 8.65 -10.75
C GLU A 751 19.02 9.60 -11.78
N ARG A 752 18.75 9.36 -13.08
CA ARG A 752 19.23 10.25 -14.14
C ARG A 752 18.64 11.65 -14.05
N MET A 753 17.33 11.75 -13.81
CA MET A 753 16.62 13.03 -13.69
C MET A 753 17.22 13.89 -12.57
N LYS A 754 17.46 13.31 -11.39
CA LYS A 754 18.06 14.04 -10.26
C LYS A 754 19.47 14.54 -10.60
N ALA A 755 20.28 13.73 -11.27
CA ALA A 755 21.61 14.13 -11.72
C ALA A 755 21.55 15.32 -12.69
N GLU A 756 20.59 15.33 -13.63
CA GLU A 756 20.42 16.42 -14.59
C GLU A 756 19.91 17.73 -13.97
N LEU A 757 19.02 17.62 -12.97
CA LEU A 757 18.42 18.77 -12.29
C LEU A 757 19.37 19.43 -11.30
N PHE A 758 20.07 18.62 -10.51
CA PHE A 758 20.79 19.08 -9.32
C PHE A 758 22.31 19.01 -9.47
N GLY A 759 22.84 18.25 -10.43
CA GLY A 759 24.29 18.09 -10.60
C GLY A 759 24.96 17.59 -9.33
N ALA A 760 26.00 18.30 -8.87
CA ALA A 760 26.74 18.00 -7.64
C ALA A 760 26.01 18.39 -6.34
N HIS A 761 24.86 19.08 -6.42
CA HIS A 761 24.07 19.45 -5.26
C HIS A 761 23.60 18.18 -4.50
N PRO A 762 23.50 18.17 -3.15
CA PRO A 762 23.11 16.99 -2.37
C PRO A 762 21.80 16.30 -2.82
N TYR A 763 20.83 17.06 -3.34
CA TYR A 763 19.58 16.51 -3.92
C TYR A 763 19.80 15.66 -5.19
N GLY A 764 20.92 15.84 -5.88
CA GLY A 764 21.29 15.14 -7.11
C GLY A 764 21.99 13.81 -6.91
N ARG A 765 22.38 13.47 -5.68
CA ARG A 765 23.15 12.25 -5.42
C ARG A 765 22.40 11.00 -5.90
N PRO A 766 23.04 10.09 -6.67
CA PRO A 766 22.39 8.88 -7.20
C PRO A 766 22.14 7.83 -6.12
N GLY A 767 21.64 6.65 -6.48
CA GLY A 767 21.60 5.51 -5.55
C GLY A 767 23.01 5.07 -5.14
N LEU A 768 23.14 4.33 -4.03
CA LEU A 768 24.43 3.89 -3.51
C LEU A 768 25.16 2.93 -4.47
N THR A 769 26.48 3.08 -4.62
CA THR A 769 27.33 2.11 -5.34
C THR A 769 27.77 0.97 -4.42
N ASP A 770 28.25 -0.13 -5.01
CA ASP A 770 28.77 -1.28 -4.25
C ASP A 770 29.96 -0.85 -3.37
N GLU A 771 30.79 0.08 -3.83
CA GLU A 771 31.91 0.66 -3.05
C GLU A 771 31.42 1.50 -1.88
N GLN A 772 30.40 2.35 -2.10
CA GLN A 772 29.81 3.16 -1.03
C GLN A 772 29.17 2.29 0.04
N ILE A 773 28.44 1.24 -0.36
CA ILE A 773 27.84 0.26 0.57
C ILE A 773 28.95 -0.44 1.35
N SER A 774 30.02 -0.88 0.68
CA SER A 774 31.14 -1.58 1.33
C SER A 774 31.88 -0.70 2.35
N ALA A 775 31.96 0.62 2.10
CA ALA A 775 32.63 1.59 2.95
C ALA A 775 31.86 1.98 4.23
N ILE A 776 30.61 1.55 4.36
CA ILE A 776 29.80 1.73 5.57
C ILE A 776 30.27 0.76 6.64
N THR A 777 30.48 1.28 7.85
CA THR A 777 30.89 0.51 9.02
C THR A 777 30.01 0.87 10.20
N ARG A 778 29.96 0.00 11.21
CA ARG A 778 29.30 0.29 12.48
C ARG A 778 29.77 1.62 13.08
N LYS A 779 31.09 1.85 13.09
CA LYS A 779 31.69 3.06 13.65
C LYS A 779 31.17 4.32 12.96
N LYS A 780 31.22 4.37 11.62
CA LYS A 780 30.73 5.53 10.85
C LYS A 780 29.22 5.75 11.06
N THR A 781 28.45 4.67 11.08
CA THR A 781 26.99 4.72 11.31
C THR A 781 26.67 5.30 12.68
N ALA A 782 27.35 4.84 13.73
CA ALA A 782 27.18 5.34 15.08
C ALA A 782 27.66 6.80 15.25
N GLU A 783 28.76 7.19 14.60
CA GLU A 783 29.25 8.57 14.58
C GLU A 783 28.27 9.51 13.89
N PHE A 784 27.71 9.11 12.75
CA PHE A 784 26.68 9.85 12.04
C PHE A 784 25.42 9.99 12.89
N ALA A 785 24.92 8.88 13.45
CA ALA A 785 23.73 8.87 14.32
C ALA A 785 23.86 9.81 15.52
N ARG A 786 24.99 9.75 16.25
CA ARG A 786 25.25 10.67 17.40
C ARG A 786 25.22 12.14 17.02
N ARG A 787 25.58 12.47 15.78
CA ARG A 787 25.59 13.85 15.28
C ARG A 787 24.20 14.34 14.89
N VAL A 788 23.35 13.47 14.36
CA VAL A 788 22.08 13.89 13.71
C VAL A 788 20.82 13.54 14.51
N LEU A 789 20.86 12.53 15.40
CA LEU A 789 19.72 12.16 16.24
C LEU A 789 19.63 13.07 17.48
N ALA A 790 19.31 14.33 17.24
CA ALA A 790 19.19 15.37 18.26
C ALA A 790 17.73 15.70 18.59
N ALA A 791 17.45 15.98 19.86
CA ALA A 791 16.11 16.37 20.32
C ALA A 791 15.78 17.83 19.95
N GLU A 792 16.75 18.74 20.10
CA GLU A 792 16.54 20.15 19.75
C GLU A 792 16.37 20.30 18.24
N GLY A 793 15.30 20.99 17.84
CA GLY A 793 14.93 21.18 16.44
C GLY A 793 14.04 20.06 15.86
N ALA A 794 13.91 18.92 16.54
CA ALA A 794 12.96 17.89 16.17
C ALA A 794 11.51 18.28 16.51
N THR A 795 10.56 17.72 15.78
CA THR A 795 9.12 17.93 16.02
C THR A 795 8.40 16.58 16.09
N LEU A 796 7.69 16.36 17.19
CA LEU A 796 6.80 15.22 17.39
C LEU A 796 5.35 15.67 17.20
N VAL A 797 4.70 15.15 16.17
CA VAL A 797 3.26 15.34 15.94
C VAL A 797 2.53 14.11 16.44
N LEU A 798 1.53 14.32 17.29
CA LEU A 798 0.71 13.29 17.90
C LEU A 798 -0.76 13.52 17.55
N ALA A 799 -1.48 12.45 17.23
CA ALA A 799 -2.92 12.51 17.01
C ALA A 799 -3.59 11.24 17.55
N GLY A 800 -4.63 11.37 18.37
CA GLY A 800 -5.35 10.20 18.90
C GLY A 800 -5.74 10.33 20.37
N ASP A 801 -5.99 9.17 20.98
CA ASP A 801 -6.59 9.07 22.29
C ASP A 801 -5.52 9.23 23.38
N ALA A 802 -5.46 10.41 23.98
CA ALA A 802 -4.64 10.66 25.15
C ALA A 802 -5.17 11.86 25.95
N ASP A 803 -4.93 11.83 27.26
CA ASP A 803 -5.03 13.04 28.07
C ASP A 803 -3.80 13.93 27.82
N PRO A 804 -3.97 15.21 27.46
CA PRO A 804 -2.83 16.06 27.12
C PRO A 804 -1.82 16.26 28.26
N ALA A 805 -2.29 16.38 29.51
CA ALA A 805 -1.42 16.61 30.65
C ALA A 805 -0.62 15.35 31.00
N ALA A 806 -1.28 14.19 31.04
CA ALA A 806 -0.64 12.91 31.23
C ALA A 806 0.35 12.58 30.10
N LEU A 807 -0.03 12.86 28.85
CA LEU A 807 0.83 12.68 27.68
C LEU A 807 2.08 13.55 27.77
N LYS A 808 1.94 14.84 28.10
CA LYS A 808 3.09 15.73 28.30
C LYS A 808 4.04 15.20 29.38
N ALA A 809 3.52 14.81 30.55
CA ALA A 809 4.34 14.28 31.64
C ALA A 809 5.07 12.98 31.24
N ALA A 810 4.39 12.10 30.51
CA ALA A 810 4.99 10.87 29.98
C ALA A 810 6.12 11.17 28.97
N LEU A 811 5.92 12.14 28.08
CA LEU A 811 6.92 12.56 27.09
C LEU A 811 8.14 13.21 27.76
N GLU A 812 7.96 14.11 28.73
CA GLU A 812 9.06 14.70 29.50
C GLU A 812 9.91 13.60 30.16
N THR A 813 9.24 12.63 30.80
CA THR A 813 9.92 11.52 31.47
C THR A 813 10.66 10.62 30.47
N ALA A 814 10.01 10.25 29.38
CA ALA A 814 10.57 9.34 28.39
C ALA A 814 11.79 9.94 27.68
N PHE A 815 11.70 11.20 27.25
CA PHE A 815 12.72 11.84 26.42
C PHE A 815 13.77 12.65 27.21
N ALA A 816 13.72 12.66 28.55
CA ALA A 816 14.69 13.39 29.38
C ALA A 816 16.17 13.06 29.05
N GLY A 817 16.46 11.81 28.70
CA GLY A 817 17.82 11.36 28.31
C GLY A 817 18.19 11.57 26.84
N TRP A 818 17.23 11.98 25.99
CA TRP A 818 17.49 12.29 24.59
C TRP A 818 17.79 13.78 24.46
N THR A 819 19.07 14.10 24.29
CA THR A 819 19.59 15.48 24.29
C THR A 819 20.38 15.77 23.02
N GLY A 820 20.75 17.03 22.82
CA GLY A 820 21.65 17.46 21.75
C GLY A 820 20.96 18.37 20.76
N SER A 821 21.78 19.02 19.94
CA SER A 821 21.39 19.99 18.92
C SER A 821 22.08 19.63 17.61
N ALA A 822 21.31 19.31 16.58
CA ALA A 822 21.88 19.04 15.27
C ALA A 822 22.20 20.38 14.59
N ALA A 823 23.45 20.56 14.17
CA ALA A 823 23.79 21.68 13.31
C ALA A 823 23.00 21.58 12.00
N ALA A 824 22.44 22.69 11.54
CA ALA A 824 21.80 22.74 10.24
C ALA A 824 22.79 22.27 9.16
N ALA A 825 22.32 21.44 8.23
CA ALA A 825 23.13 21.05 7.09
C ALA A 825 23.45 22.29 6.26
N ASP A 826 24.72 22.45 5.88
CA ASP A 826 25.13 23.49 4.93
C ASP A 826 24.74 23.04 3.52
N VAL A 827 23.57 23.49 3.07
CA VAL A 827 23.02 23.16 1.75
C VAL A 827 23.36 24.30 0.78
N PRO A 828 24.09 24.03 -0.31
CA PRO A 828 24.36 25.04 -1.34
C PRO A 828 23.06 25.58 -1.94
N ALA A 829 23.12 26.78 -2.53
CA ALA A 829 22.00 27.28 -3.31
C ALA A 829 21.63 26.29 -4.45
N LEU A 830 20.33 26.18 -4.73
CA LEU A 830 19.85 25.39 -5.84
C LEU A 830 20.50 25.87 -7.16
N PRO A 831 20.83 24.95 -8.08
CA PRO A 831 21.29 25.36 -9.41
C PRO A 831 20.22 26.20 -10.11
N GLY A 832 20.61 27.06 -11.05
CA GLY A 832 19.64 27.83 -11.84
C GLY A 832 18.82 26.95 -12.80
N SER A 833 17.60 27.36 -13.13
CA SER A 833 16.81 26.71 -14.18
C SER A 833 17.44 26.94 -15.55
N GLY A 834 18.04 25.89 -16.13
CA GLY A 834 18.62 25.92 -17.46
C GLY A 834 17.59 25.75 -18.60
N LYS A 835 18.08 25.72 -19.85
CA LYS A 835 17.27 25.29 -21.00
C LYS A 835 16.78 23.86 -20.82
N ALA A 836 15.63 23.53 -21.41
CA ALA A 836 15.11 22.17 -21.44
C ALA A 836 16.16 21.19 -21.97
N ARG A 837 16.32 20.05 -21.29
CA ARG A 837 17.26 18.98 -21.64
C ARG A 837 16.51 17.67 -21.81
N LEU A 838 16.95 16.86 -22.77
CA LEU A 838 16.48 15.49 -22.95
C LEU A 838 17.57 14.53 -22.52
N ALA A 839 17.31 13.74 -21.47
CA ALA A 839 18.16 12.65 -21.06
C ALA A 839 17.53 11.32 -21.48
N LEU A 840 18.29 10.51 -22.22
CA LEU A 840 17.88 9.17 -22.61
C LEU A 840 18.63 8.15 -21.76
N VAL A 841 17.87 7.28 -21.08
CA VAL A 841 18.42 6.15 -20.33
C VAL A 841 18.10 4.89 -21.12
N ASN A 842 19.13 4.30 -21.74
CA ASN A 842 18.94 3.07 -22.49
C ASN A 842 18.77 1.89 -21.53
N ARG A 843 17.66 1.16 -21.65
CA ARG A 843 17.42 -0.11 -20.95
C ARG A 843 17.03 -1.16 -21.98
N PRO A 844 18.00 -1.94 -22.50
CA PRO A 844 17.74 -2.99 -23.48
C PRO A 844 16.62 -3.93 -23.04
N GLY A 845 15.81 -4.41 -23.98
CA GLY A 845 14.67 -5.30 -23.70
C GLY A 845 13.43 -4.61 -23.11
N SER A 846 13.46 -3.29 -22.89
CA SER A 846 12.27 -2.55 -22.43
C SER A 846 11.19 -2.51 -23.51
N LYS A 847 9.97 -2.90 -23.14
CA LYS A 847 8.80 -2.88 -24.03
C LYS A 847 8.03 -1.56 -24.01
N GLN A 848 8.24 -0.75 -22.98
CA GLN A 848 7.60 0.55 -22.80
C GLN A 848 8.69 1.56 -22.46
N ALA A 849 8.51 2.79 -22.94
CA ALA A 849 9.32 3.92 -22.52
C ALA A 849 8.70 4.56 -21.28
N ASN A 850 9.51 4.83 -20.26
CA ASN A 850 9.10 5.66 -19.14
C ASN A 850 9.51 7.09 -19.43
N LEU A 851 8.55 8.00 -19.41
CA LEU A 851 8.75 9.42 -19.63
C LEU A 851 8.49 10.17 -18.32
N THR A 852 9.48 10.96 -17.90
CA THR A 852 9.35 11.89 -16.77
C THR A 852 9.72 13.28 -17.26
N ILE A 853 8.83 14.24 -17.00
CA ILE A 853 9.04 15.66 -17.32
C ILE A 853 9.04 16.39 -16.00
N THR A 854 10.13 17.11 -15.70
CA THR A 854 10.30 17.80 -14.43
C THR A 854 10.82 19.19 -14.67
N GLN A 855 10.23 20.14 -13.96
CA GLN A 855 10.66 21.53 -13.93
C GLN A 855 10.90 21.92 -12.48
N MET A 856 12.05 22.52 -12.21
CA MET A 856 12.32 23.07 -10.89
C MET A 856 11.54 24.37 -10.72
N MET A 857 10.82 24.48 -9.62
CA MET A 857 10.01 25.65 -9.29
C MET A 857 10.45 26.23 -7.94
N PRO A 858 10.77 27.53 -7.86
CA PRO A 858 11.16 28.17 -6.61
C PRO A 858 9.92 28.57 -5.78
N LEU A 859 8.99 27.64 -5.58
CA LEU A 859 7.74 27.87 -4.84
C LEU A 859 7.84 27.20 -3.47
N ARG A 860 7.72 27.99 -2.40
CA ARG A 860 7.70 27.51 -1.02
C ARG A 860 6.27 27.36 -0.54
N PRO A 861 5.98 26.45 0.41
CA PRO A 861 4.65 26.32 1.00
C PRO A 861 4.09 27.60 1.63
N THR A 862 4.95 28.57 1.96
CA THR A 862 4.58 29.87 2.53
C THR A 862 4.31 30.95 1.49
N ASP A 863 4.59 30.70 0.21
CA ASP A 863 4.39 31.70 -0.83
C ASP A 863 2.89 31.81 -1.19
N PRO A 864 2.36 33.01 -1.47
CA PRO A 864 0.93 33.23 -1.73
C PRO A 864 0.34 32.35 -2.84
N ASP A 865 1.13 32.06 -3.87
CA ASP A 865 0.71 31.28 -5.04
C ASP A 865 0.75 29.76 -4.81
N TYR A 866 1.27 29.28 -3.67
CA TYR A 866 1.40 27.84 -3.41
C TYR A 866 0.07 27.11 -3.48
N LEU A 867 -0.97 27.65 -2.84
CA LEU A 867 -2.31 27.06 -2.86
C LEU A 867 -2.93 27.09 -4.25
N ALA A 868 -2.72 28.16 -5.02
CA ALA A 868 -3.18 28.25 -6.41
C ALA A 868 -2.50 27.19 -7.28
N PHE A 869 -1.21 26.93 -7.06
CA PHE A 869 -0.46 25.90 -7.77
C PHE A 869 -0.95 24.48 -7.44
N LEU A 870 -1.30 24.21 -6.18
CA LEU A 870 -1.92 22.93 -5.79
C LEU A 870 -3.24 22.68 -6.54
N VAL A 871 -4.11 23.70 -6.62
CA VAL A 871 -5.37 23.61 -7.37
C VAL A 871 -5.12 23.43 -8.87
N MET A 872 -4.17 24.17 -9.43
CA MET A 872 -3.76 24.02 -10.83
C MET A 872 -3.26 22.60 -11.12
N ASN A 873 -2.42 22.03 -10.24
CA ASN A 873 -1.90 20.66 -10.41
C ASN A 873 -3.04 19.63 -10.37
N GLN A 874 -4.03 19.81 -9.49
CA GLN A 874 -5.21 18.94 -9.45
C GLN A 874 -5.95 18.92 -10.80
N ILE A 875 -6.12 20.08 -11.44
CA ILE A 875 -6.74 20.19 -12.76
C ILE A 875 -5.85 19.58 -13.86
N LEU A 876 -4.54 19.80 -13.78
CA LEU A 876 -3.59 19.36 -14.79
C LEU A 876 -3.41 17.84 -14.80
N GLY A 877 -3.09 17.21 -13.67
CA GLY A 877 -2.73 15.79 -13.60
C GLY A 877 -2.90 15.12 -12.24
N GLY A 878 -3.63 15.72 -11.29
CA GLY A 878 -3.81 15.16 -9.94
C GLY A 878 -4.75 13.93 -9.83
N SER A 879 -5.51 13.61 -10.88
CA SER A 879 -6.51 12.53 -10.86
C SER A 879 -6.74 11.89 -12.24
N ALA A 880 -7.57 10.84 -12.28
CA ALA A 880 -7.98 10.18 -13.52
C ALA A 880 -8.92 11.03 -14.40
N THR A 881 -9.49 12.10 -13.85
CA THR A 881 -10.32 13.07 -14.60
C THR A 881 -9.55 14.33 -15.00
N SER A 882 -8.29 14.44 -14.59
CA SER A 882 -7.42 15.57 -14.91
C SER A 882 -6.99 15.59 -16.38
N ARG A 883 -6.60 16.77 -16.88
CA ARG A 883 -6.34 17.01 -18.30
C ARG A 883 -5.29 16.09 -18.91
N LEU A 884 -4.17 15.83 -18.22
CA LEU A 884 -3.10 14.95 -18.70
C LEU A 884 -3.59 13.50 -18.83
N PHE A 885 -4.33 13.01 -17.85
CA PHE A 885 -4.84 11.65 -17.87
C PHE A 885 -5.88 11.48 -18.97
N VAL A 886 -6.84 12.40 -19.08
CA VAL A 886 -7.84 12.38 -20.16
C VAL A 886 -7.14 12.44 -21.52
N ASN A 887 -6.25 13.42 -21.72
CA ASN A 887 -5.60 13.59 -23.02
C ASN A 887 -4.70 12.41 -23.41
N LEU A 888 -3.83 11.95 -22.50
CA LEU A 888 -2.80 10.98 -22.83
C LEU A 888 -3.25 9.53 -22.70
N ARG A 889 -4.07 9.20 -21.69
CA ARG A 889 -4.63 7.85 -21.52
C ARG A 889 -5.97 7.71 -22.24
N VAL A 890 -6.94 8.56 -21.98
CA VAL A 890 -8.32 8.35 -22.46
C VAL A 890 -8.46 8.64 -23.96
N ASP A 891 -8.04 9.81 -24.41
CA ASP A 891 -8.27 10.26 -25.78
C ASP A 891 -7.27 9.62 -26.76
N LYS A 892 -6.01 9.50 -26.33
CA LYS A 892 -4.90 9.08 -27.20
C LYS A 892 -4.45 7.63 -26.98
N GLY A 893 -4.71 7.03 -25.82
CA GLY A 893 -4.24 5.68 -25.50
C GLY A 893 -2.71 5.53 -25.46
N TYR A 894 -1.96 6.62 -25.28
CA TYR A 894 -0.48 6.61 -25.35
C TYR A 894 0.19 6.00 -24.12
N THR A 895 -0.51 5.99 -22.99
CA THR A 895 0.02 5.50 -21.72
C THR A 895 -1.10 4.86 -20.92
N TYR A 896 -0.75 3.93 -20.03
CA TYR A 896 -1.67 3.44 -19.01
C TYR A 896 -2.05 4.54 -18.02
N GLY A 897 -1.22 5.55 -17.78
CA GLY A 897 -1.56 6.65 -16.89
C GLY A 897 -0.61 7.83 -17.06
N SER A 898 -1.11 9.03 -16.80
CA SER A 898 -0.30 10.24 -16.76
C SER A 898 -0.75 11.10 -15.60
N TYR A 899 0.20 11.49 -14.77
CA TYR A 899 -0.03 12.24 -13.54
C TYR A 899 1.01 13.34 -13.38
N SER A 900 0.64 14.40 -12.68
CA SER A 900 1.54 15.46 -12.24
C SER A 900 1.43 15.64 -10.72
N ARG A 901 2.53 16.08 -10.10
CA ARG A 901 2.65 16.23 -8.64
C ARG A 901 3.19 17.60 -8.31
#